data_AF-A0A4Z1D8V3-F1
#
_entry.id   AF-A0A4Z1D8V3-F1
#
_cell.length_a   1.000
_cell.length_b   1.000
_cell.length_c   1.000
_cell.angle_alpha   90.00
_cell.angle_beta   90.00
_cell.angle_gamma   90.00
#
_symmetry.space_group_name_H-M   'P 1'
#
loop_
_entity.id
_entity.type
_entity.pdbx_description
1 polymer ?
#
loop_
_entity_poly.entity_id
_entity_poly.type
_entity_poly.pdbx_seq_one_letter_code
_entity_poly.pdbx_strand_id
1 'polypeptide(L)'
;MSDAHGAAGHALRQVASLIDEFDRSGDRRPLDSAVGLCREALRAAPPEGPVHTACRAALRSTLVMRWSEFRDRRDLDESITEGHALTAGPAPDEQDFRLLGRMLADRHELIRDPADLEAGIAALRRAAELPVRGWDNRPFTLDTLGGLLAERGEATGDLADLAEAEHLRRVALTLLPEGSPELPTVRNNLAASLRHTAELHRNPARAREAVELLSAALADTPPPRRPQALHHLATAWQTKAELTGAPADIEAMVAAHDAALAETPRGHPLRARTLTGLGVALRLAAEHTEDTEPLRAAVALLGEAVRETPEGSRAAPHRLNSLGNALHRLGERTGDVALLDESVRVLRAACAEPSPQEDGHLGRVANLALALRERYHQTGDLETLREAARLARLALNTPRTSTDSDTQLANLGVVLQTWYDRTGDPDAAAEAVEAARRVLARTPPGGAERAMRLNHLGNALFQRYESGGDPADLAESVAMLTEAVERTAYGTSEHADYLHNLGLSQLTGARAAEDPVLLNQAVTTLGRSVWASAPGAAPTANRLQSYASALRSLHAVTEDPAVLLAAEDAYRQVAGITALPAAQRVRAAYSRGVAAADAGRWEQALDGFELALALLPFSISRRLTRDDQEHGLISVQGLAADAAACAVHLGRLDHAVLLLEQGRGVLLGQTITARAELERLRAAYPVAADRFVELRDLIDALDPAEEDTDERHMLAAYWADLVAEIRTLPGFGGFLDGPTTAEVRACAGRGPVVLVYASPYRSDALVLLPDRVLPVPLPGAGPAVVEAQARRLGTALAEAAVPDGERAAQETLAEVLAWTWDHVTGPVLDALGLSAPPADGVWPRLWWSPGGPLAALPLHASGHHGDPSRTVLDLAVSSYTPTVRALAYARARAAGPPPAGRLLAVVVPDAPGARRLGGVRREVRELSALLPTEVIAGPRATFAGVLAALPAHPYVHFACHGVSEPDDPSGARLLVHDHQEHPLTVRHLSRLELPDARLAVLSACETARGSELLADESIHITSAFQIAGYPHAIGTLWPVHDAVAVRVTRTLYGGMRDALAASAELDAALALHHAVRECRAAFPGSPSLWAAHVHSGA
;
A
#
# COMPACT_ATOMS: atom_id res chain seq x y z
N MET A 1 33.36 71.87 -49.17
CA MET A 1 34.00 70.90 -48.23
C MET A 1 34.38 71.51 -46.87
N SER A 2 34.81 72.79 -46.80
CA SER A 2 35.13 73.48 -45.52
C SER A 2 33.91 73.72 -44.60
N ASP A 3 32.73 74.05 -45.14
CA ASP A 3 31.55 74.39 -44.33
C ASP A 3 30.84 73.17 -43.71
N ALA A 4 30.84 72.02 -44.39
CA ALA A 4 30.20 70.79 -43.89
C ALA A 4 30.93 70.21 -42.66
N HIS A 5 32.27 70.38 -42.58
CA HIS A 5 33.05 69.99 -41.40
C HIS A 5 32.72 70.86 -40.18
N GLY A 6 32.43 72.15 -40.37
CA GLY A 6 32.05 73.08 -39.31
C GLY A 6 30.65 72.80 -38.74
N ALA A 7 29.69 72.47 -39.60
CA ALA A 7 28.30 72.19 -39.22
C ALA A 7 28.15 70.89 -38.42
N ALA A 8 28.76 69.79 -38.88
CA ALA A 8 28.73 68.51 -38.17
C ALA A 8 29.44 68.58 -36.80
N GLY A 9 30.58 69.29 -36.72
CA GLY A 9 31.27 69.53 -35.46
C GLY A 9 30.48 70.41 -34.47
N HIS A 10 29.62 71.31 -34.96
CA HIS A 10 28.71 72.08 -34.11
C HIS A 10 27.55 71.23 -33.58
N ALA A 11 26.95 70.40 -34.43
CA ALA A 11 25.87 69.47 -34.05
C ALA A 11 26.34 68.48 -32.96
N LEU A 12 27.54 67.91 -33.08
CA LEU A 12 28.09 67.00 -32.07
C LEU A 12 28.32 67.66 -30.70
N ARG A 13 28.66 68.96 -30.66
CA ARG A 13 28.75 69.72 -29.41
C ARG A 13 27.37 70.00 -28.80
N GLN A 14 26.35 70.23 -29.62
CA GLN A 14 24.97 70.37 -29.15
C GLN A 14 24.44 69.05 -28.58
N VAL A 15 24.76 67.92 -29.22
CA VAL A 15 24.44 66.58 -28.71
C VAL A 15 25.03 66.36 -27.32
N ALA A 16 26.29 66.73 -27.08
CA ALA A 16 26.90 66.64 -25.75
C ALA A 16 26.15 67.48 -24.70
N SER A 17 25.74 68.71 -25.05
CA SER A 17 24.95 69.57 -24.14
C SER A 17 23.57 68.98 -23.83
N LEU A 18 22.95 68.28 -24.77
CA LEU A 18 21.65 67.62 -24.57
C LEU A 18 21.79 66.35 -23.72
N ILE A 19 22.92 65.65 -23.84
CA ILE A 19 23.26 64.52 -22.95
C ILE A 19 23.46 65.04 -21.51
N ASP A 20 24.20 66.14 -21.32
CA ASP A 20 24.35 66.75 -19.98
C ASP A 20 23.01 67.27 -19.40
N GLU A 21 22.06 67.66 -20.25
CA GLU A 21 20.70 68.01 -19.84
C GLU A 21 19.90 66.77 -19.45
N PHE A 22 20.02 65.68 -20.20
CA PHE A 22 19.44 64.39 -19.85
C PHE A 22 19.98 63.90 -18.49
N ASP A 23 21.29 63.87 -18.31
CA ASP A 23 21.93 63.36 -17.08
C ASP A 23 21.51 64.14 -15.82
N ARG A 24 21.10 65.41 -15.98
CA ARG A 24 20.58 66.24 -14.87
C ARG A 24 19.07 66.11 -14.65
N SER A 25 18.29 65.89 -15.71
CA SER A 25 16.83 65.98 -15.68
C SER A 25 16.11 64.62 -15.66
N GLY A 26 16.72 63.58 -16.25
CA GLY A 26 16.07 62.30 -16.52
C GLY A 26 14.93 62.36 -17.55
N ASP A 27 14.64 63.52 -18.16
CA ASP A 27 13.58 63.66 -19.17
C ASP A 27 14.03 63.01 -20.49
N ARG A 28 13.13 62.32 -21.20
CA ARG A 28 13.42 61.71 -22.50
C ARG A 28 13.70 62.74 -23.60
N ARG A 29 13.12 63.94 -23.51
CA ARG A 29 13.13 64.95 -24.59
C ARG A 29 14.53 65.40 -25.07
N PRO A 30 15.53 65.60 -24.19
CA PRO A 30 16.90 65.90 -24.61
C PRO A 30 17.54 64.76 -25.42
N LEU A 31 17.30 63.48 -25.05
CA LEU A 31 17.78 62.33 -25.83
C LEU A 31 17.06 62.21 -27.18
N ASP A 32 15.75 62.47 -27.24
CA ASP A 32 15.02 62.49 -28.52
C ASP A 32 15.57 63.56 -29.47
N SER A 33 15.88 64.75 -28.93
CA SER A 33 16.49 65.85 -29.67
C SER A 33 17.93 65.53 -30.10
N ALA A 34 18.71 64.88 -29.23
CA ALA A 34 20.07 64.45 -29.51
C ALA A 34 20.13 63.41 -30.64
N VAL A 35 19.23 62.41 -30.61
CA VAL A 35 19.11 61.43 -31.71
C VAL A 35 18.71 62.12 -33.02
N GLY A 36 17.79 63.07 -32.97
CA GLY A 36 17.40 63.88 -34.14
C GLY A 36 18.58 64.62 -34.76
N LEU A 37 19.35 65.34 -33.94
CA LEU A 37 20.56 66.07 -34.38
C LEU A 37 21.65 65.13 -34.91
N CYS A 38 21.85 63.97 -34.28
CA CYS A 38 22.79 62.96 -34.76
C CYS A 38 22.41 62.44 -36.16
N ARG A 39 21.12 62.18 -36.43
CA ARG A 39 20.64 61.74 -37.75
C ARG A 39 20.77 62.83 -38.81
N GLU A 40 20.55 64.10 -38.45
CA GLU A 40 20.76 65.24 -39.35
C GLU A 40 22.23 65.45 -39.68
N ALA A 41 23.10 65.41 -38.66
CA ALA A 41 24.54 65.51 -38.82
C ALA A 41 25.11 64.37 -39.68
N LEU A 42 24.62 63.13 -39.47
CA LEU A 42 25.01 61.96 -40.26
C LEU A 42 24.58 62.07 -41.73
N ARG A 43 23.40 62.64 -42.01
CA ARG A 43 22.93 62.88 -43.40
C ARG A 43 23.71 64.00 -44.10
N ALA A 44 24.18 65.00 -43.36
CA ALA A 44 24.94 66.13 -43.88
C ALA A 44 26.44 65.83 -44.07
N ALA A 45 26.96 64.78 -43.42
CA ALA A 45 28.36 64.38 -43.52
C ALA A 45 28.66 63.69 -44.88
N PRO A 46 29.85 63.91 -45.47
CA PRO A 46 30.25 63.20 -46.70
C PRO A 46 30.32 61.69 -46.45
N PRO A 47 29.77 60.85 -47.33
CA PRO A 47 29.87 59.40 -47.19
C PRO A 47 31.34 58.98 -47.16
N GLU A 48 31.70 58.15 -46.17
CA GLU A 48 33.02 57.52 -46.00
C GLU A 48 34.18 58.43 -45.51
N GLY A 49 33.88 59.54 -44.83
CA GLY A 49 34.86 60.38 -44.13
C GLY A 49 34.91 60.20 -42.60
N PRO A 50 35.97 60.65 -41.91
CA PRO A 50 36.09 60.54 -40.44
C PRO A 50 34.97 61.27 -39.68
N VAL A 51 34.42 62.34 -40.26
CA VAL A 51 33.25 63.06 -39.70
C VAL A 51 31.98 62.21 -39.78
N HIS A 52 31.81 61.41 -40.84
CA HIS A 52 30.68 60.48 -40.99
C HIS A 52 30.72 59.37 -39.96
N THR A 53 31.91 58.78 -39.75
CA THR A 53 32.15 57.78 -38.69
C THR A 53 31.89 58.37 -37.31
N ALA A 54 32.32 59.60 -37.03
CA ALA A 54 32.06 60.27 -35.75
C ALA A 54 30.56 60.54 -35.51
N CYS A 55 29.83 61.00 -36.53
CA CYS A 55 28.37 61.19 -36.42
C CYS A 55 27.64 59.87 -36.19
N ARG A 56 28.10 58.79 -36.82
CA ARG A 56 27.56 57.44 -36.64
C ARG A 56 27.81 56.90 -35.24
N ALA A 57 29.03 57.06 -34.71
CA ALA A 57 29.37 56.67 -33.35
C ALA A 57 28.57 57.45 -32.29
N ALA A 58 28.34 58.75 -32.52
CA ALA A 58 27.51 59.58 -31.66
C ALA A 58 26.03 59.16 -31.71
N LEU A 59 25.49 58.87 -32.90
CA LEU A 59 24.13 58.34 -33.05
C LEU A 59 23.96 57.04 -32.27
N ARG A 60 24.86 56.06 -32.49
CA ARG A 60 24.83 54.77 -31.78
C ARG A 60 24.88 54.95 -30.27
N SER A 61 25.83 55.72 -29.75
CA SER A 61 25.95 55.93 -28.30
C SER A 61 24.68 56.56 -27.70
N THR A 62 24.07 57.51 -28.39
CA THR A 62 22.81 58.14 -27.96
C THR A 62 21.64 57.15 -28.01
N LEU A 63 21.57 56.29 -29.03
CA LEU A 63 20.57 55.23 -29.13
C LEU A 63 20.73 54.18 -28.03
N VAL A 64 21.97 53.77 -27.70
CA VAL A 64 22.25 52.86 -26.58
C VAL A 64 21.81 53.45 -25.25
N MET A 65 22.06 54.74 -25.02
CA MET A 65 21.60 55.44 -23.81
C MET A 65 20.06 55.46 -23.74
N ARG A 66 19.39 55.83 -24.84
CA ARG A 66 17.92 55.87 -24.87
C ARG A 66 17.29 54.48 -24.73
N TRP A 67 17.91 53.45 -25.30
CA TRP A 67 17.52 52.06 -25.10
C TRP A 67 17.68 51.63 -23.63
N SER A 68 18.82 51.92 -23.02
CA SER A 68 19.11 51.51 -21.63
C SER A 68 18.07 52.07 -20.65
N GLU A 69 17.56 53.26 -20.90
CA GLU A 69 16.62 53.98 -20.03
C GLU A 69 15.15 53.72 -20.36
N PHE A 70 14.79 53.64 -21.64
CA PHE A 70 13.38 53.60 -22.06
C PHE A 70 12.97 52.36 -22.85
N ARG A 71 13.90 51.45 -23.16
CA ARG A 71 13.63 50.15 -23.78
C ARG A 71 12.83 50.21 -25.10
N ASP A 72 13.05 51.23 -25.95
CA ASP A 72 12.43 51.30 -27.29
C ASP A 72 13.17 50.37 -28.27
N ARG A 73 12.50 49.31 -28.73
CA ARG A 73 13.09 48.30 -29.63
C ARG A 73 13.66 48.89 -30.92
N ARG A 74 13.10 49.98 -31.44
CA ARG A 74 13.61 50.61 -32.67
C ARG A 74 15.02 51.15 -32.48
N ASP A 75 15.33 51.63 -31.27
CA ASP A 75 16.65 52.14 -30.93
C ASP A 75 17.68 51.01 -30.84
N LEU A 76 17.25 49.84 -30.34
CA LEU A 76 18.07 48.63 -30.30
C LEU A 76 18.44 48.16 -31.71
N ASP A 77 17.44 48.00 -32.58
CA ASP A 77 17.65 47.54 -33.96
C ASP A 77 18.46 48.55 -34.81
N GLU A 78 18.19 49.86 -34.65
CA GLU A 78 18.98 50.91 -35.31
C GLU A 78 20.41 50.96 -34.76
N SER A 79 20.61 50.83 -33.44
CA SER A 79 21.95 50.79 -32.84
C SER A 79 22.78 49.60 -33.32
N ILE A 80 22.16 48.42 -33.50
CA ILE A 80 22.83 47.24 -34.07
C ILE A 80 23.23 47.50 -35.52
N THR A 81 22.33 48.10 -36.31
CA THR A 81 22.60 48.46 -37.72
C THR A 81 23.78 49.42 -37.83
N GLU A 82 23.78 50.48 -37.03
CA GLU A 82 24.88 51.45 -36.99
C GLU A 82 26.17 50.84 -36.43
N GLY A 83 26.06 49.91 -35.47
CA GLY A 83 27.17 49.15 -34.92
C GLY A 83 27.88 48.27 -35.96
N HIS A 84 27.13 47.51 -36.77
CA HIS A 84 27.71 46.73 -37.87
C HIS A 84 28.47 47.62 -38.86
N ALA A 85 27.88 48.76 -39.23
CA ALA A 85 28.51 49.71 -40.15
C ALA A 85 29.81 50.33 -39.57
N LEU A 86 29.87 50.59 -38.25
CA LEU A 86 31.09 51.06 -37.58
C LEU A 86 32.17 49.98 -37.53
N THR A 87 31.81 48.75 -37.18
CA THR A 87 32.77 47.62 -37.10
C THR A 87 33.34 47.18 -38.46
N ALA A 88 32.64 47.49 -39.56
CA ALA A 88 33.11 47.23 -40.93
C ALA A 88 33.99 48.36 -41.51
N GLY A 89 34.16 49.47 -40.78
CA GLY A 89 34.94 50.63 -41.22
C GLY A 89 36.47 50.43 -41.16
N PRO A 90 37.27 51.42 -41.61
CA PRO A 90 38.72 51.28 -41.78
C PRO A 90 39.54 51.26 -40.47
N ALA A 91 38.94 51.56 -39.30
CA ALA A 91 39.61 51.54 -38.00
C ALA A 91 38.62 51.50 -36.81
N PRO A 92 37.83 50.41 -36.65
CA PRO A 92 36.94 50.27 -35.50
C PRO A 92 37.74 50.17 -34.19
N ASP A 93 37.23 50.75 -33.13
CA ASP A 93 37.85 50.70 -31.80
C ASP A 93 37.13 49.73 -30.84
N GLU A 94 37.63 49.59 -29.62
CA GLU A 94 37.06 48.72 -28.59
C GLU A 94 35.59 49.05 -28.31
N GLN A 95 35.26 50.35 -28.22
CA GLN A 95 33.92 50.81 -27.92
C GLN A 95 32.93 50.41 -29.02
N ASP A 96 33.39 50.36 -30.27
CA ASP A 96 32.56 49.94 -31.39
C ASP A 96 32.07 48.50 -31.27
N PHE A 97 33.00 47.59 -30.97
CA PHE A 97 32.69 46.18 -30.79
C PHE A 97 31.93 45.92 -29.48
N ARG A 98 32.28 46.61 -28.39
CA ARG A 98 31.63 46.43 -27.08
C ARG A 98 30.15 46.81 -27.13
N LEU A 99 29.83 47.97 -27.70
CA LEU A 99 28.45 48.44 -27.79
C LEU A 99 27.62 47.58 -28.75
N LEU A 100 28.19 47.15 -29.88
CA LEU A 100 27.52 46.21 -30.77
C LEU A 100 27.22 44.88 -30.07
N GLY A 101 28.22 44.30 -29.41
CA GLY A 101 28.08 43.04 -28.68
C GLY A 101 27.04 43.10 -27.57
N ARG A 102 26.99 44.19 -26.80
CA ARG A 102 25.95 44.42 -25.79
C ARG A 102 24.54 44.52 -26.39
N MET A 103 24.37 45.22 -27.50
CA MET A 103 23.05 45.37 -28.13
C MET A 103 22.58 44.05 -28.77
N LEU A 104 23.49 43.26 -29.33
CA LEU A 104 23.19 41.90 -29.79
C LEU A 104 22.77 40.99 -28.61
N ALA A 105 23.45 41.08 -27.47
CA ALA A 105 23.05 40.39 -26.24
C ALA A 105 21.64 40.77 -25.79
N ASP A 106 21.35 42.08 -25.71
CA ASP A 106 20.03 42.59 -25.30
C ASP A 106 18.92 42.16 -26.29
N ARG A 107 19.22 42.08 -27.60
CA ARG A 107 18.24 41.59 -28.59
C ARG A 107 18.05 40.08 -28.48
N HIS A 108 19.12 39.32 -28.28
CA HIS A 108 19.04 37.88 -27.99
C HIS A 108 18.15 37.60 -26.77
N GLU A 109 18.30 38.35 -25.70
CA GLU A 109 17.47 38.20 -24.49
C GLU A 109 15.97 38.38 -24.79
N LEU A 110 15.63 39.32 -25.70
CA LEU A 110 14.23 39.62 -26.06
C LEU A 110 13.58 38.59 -26.99
N ILE A 111 14.31 38.06 -27.98
CA ILE A 111 13.74 37.23 -29.06
C ILE A 111 14.37 35.85 -29.21
N ARG A 112 15.38 35.51 -28.39
CA ARG A 112 16.12 34.23 -28.41
C ARG A 112 16.71 33.88 -29.77
N ASP A 113 17.27 34.86 -30.48
CA ASP A 113 17.91 34.66 -31.79
C ASP A 113 19.34 34.07 -31.63
N PRO A 114 19.60 32.81 -32.02
CA PRO A 114 20.92 32.20 -31.89
C PRO A 114 22.02 32.92 -32.71
N ALA A 115 21.65 33.60 -33.80
CA ALA A 115 22.60 34.35 -34.60
C ALA A 115 23.13 35.58 -33.84
N ASP A 116 22.27 36.23 -33.05
CA ASP A 116 22.65 37.35 -32.19
C ASP A 116 23.56 36.91 -31.04
N LEU A 117 23.33 35.73 -30.47
CA LEU A 117 24.19 35.15 -29.45
C LEU A 117 25.62 34.96 -29.97
N GLU A 118 25.77 34.31 -31.14
CA GLU A 118 27.07 34.08 -31.77
C GLU A 118 27.76 35.38 -32.20
N ALA A 119 27.00 36.30 -32.83
CA ALA A 119 27.53 37.60 -33.24
C ALA A 119 27.93 38.47 -32.03
N GLY A 120 27.17 38.39 -30.94
CA GLY A 120 27.47 39.07 -29.67
C GLY A 120 28.76 38.57 -29.03
N ILE A 121 28.94 37.24 -28.95
CA ILE A 121 30.17 36.60 -28.46
C ILE A 121 31.38 37.04 -29.30
N ALA A 122 31.26 36.99 -30.63
CA ALA A 122 32.33 37.40 -31.54
C ALA A 122 32.71 38.88 -31.37
N ALA A 123 31.72 39.77 -31.26
CA ALA A 123 31.95 41.20 -31.05
C ALA A 123 32.62 41.49 -29.70
N LEU A 124 32.14 40.89 -28.60
CA LEU A 124 32.71 41.12 -27.27
C LEU A 124 34.11 40.51 -27.10
N ARG A 125 34.38 39.34 -27.71
CA ARG A 125 35.75 38.79 -27.78
C ARG A 125 36.69 39.76 -28.48
N ARG A 126 36.26 40.34 -29.61
CA ARG A 126 37.06 41.31 -30.33
C ARG A 126 37.29 42.60 -29.54
N ALA A 127 36.27 43.08 -28.83
CA ALA A 127 36.40 44.23 -27.92
C ALA A 127 37.46 43.96 -26.82
N ALA A 128 37.45 42.77 -26.22
CA ALA A 128 38.37 42.41 -25.14
C ALA A 128 39.86 42.34 -25.57
N GLU A 129 40.14 42.21 -26.87
CA GLU A 129 41.50 42.20 -27.45
C GLU A 129 42.04 43.60 -27.78
N LEU A 130 41.16 44.59 -27.94
CA LEU A 130 41.53 45.93 -28.39
C LEU A 130 41.92 46.84 -27.21
N PRO A 131 42.87 47.77 -27.40
CA PRO A 131 43.23 48.73 -26.37
C PRO A 131 42.08 49.72 -26.11
N VAL A 132 41.72 49.89 -24.83
CA VAL A 132 40.66 50.80 -24.39
C VAL A 132 41.11 52.26 -24.54
N ARG A 133 40.20 53.12 -25.04
CA ARG A 133 40.39 54.58 -25.07
C ARG A 133 39.52 55.22 -23.99
N GLY A 134 40.14 55.77 -22.94
CA GLY A 134 39.42 56.45 -21.85
C GLY A 134 39.21 55.57 -20.62
N TRP A 135 38.00 55.55 -20.07
CA TRP A 135 37.67 54.78 -18.86
C TRP A 135 37.67 53.27 -19.14
N ASP A 136 38.28 52.49 -18.24
CA ASP A 136 38.48 51.04 -18.45
C ASP A 136 37.16 50.28 -18.31
N ASN A 137 36.47 50.06 -19.45
CA ASN A 137 35.24 49.30 -19.52
C ASN A 137 35.46 47.78 -19.65
N ARG A 138 36.72 47.32 -19.62
CA ARG A 138 37.07 45.91 -19.78
C ARG A 138 36.35 44.98 -18.79
N PRO A 139 36.16 45.31 -17.50
CA PRO A 139 35.38 44.46 -16.60
C PRO A 139 33.96 44.14 -17.13
N PHE A 140 33.29 45.12 -17.72
CA PHE A 140 31.93 44.97 -18.26
C PHE A 140 31.90 44.11 -19.53
N THR A 141 32.88 44.31 -20.41
CA THR A 141 33.04 43.49 -21.62
C THR A 141 33.25 42.04 -21.25
N LEU A 142 34.11 41.77 -20.26
CA LEU A 142 34.40 40.41 -19.79
C LEU A 142 33.20 39.77 -19.09
N ASP A 143 32.46 40.51 -18.25
CA ASP A 143 31.27 39.98 -17.57
C ASP A 143 30.13 39.68 -18.55
N THR A 144 29.88 40.57 -19.52
CA THR A 144 28.85 40.38 -20.56
C THR A 144 29.21 39.20 -21.47
N LEU A 145 30.49 39.11 -21.90
CA LEU A 145 30.97 37.98 -22.68
C LEU A 145 30.85 36.67 -21.91
N GLY A 146 31.21 36.67 -20.62
CA GLY A 146 31.02 35.52 -19.75
C GLY A 146 29.55 35.12 -19.61
N GLY A 147 28.62 36.06 -19.66
CA GLY A 147 27.18 35.77 -19.70
C GLY A 147 26.74 35.02 -20.96
N LEU A 148 27.12 35.51 -22.14
CA LEU A 148 26.77 34.86 -23.39
C LEU A 148 27.42 33.47 -23.54
N LEU A 149 28.68 33.33 -23.09
CA LEU A 149 29.35 32.02 -23.07
C LEU A 149 28.69 31.05 -22.09
N ALA A 150 28.27 31.53 -20.90
CA ALA A 150 27.53 30.68 -19.96
C ALA A 150 26.21 30.20 -20.57
N GLU A 151 25.43 31.08 -21.20
CA GLU A 151 24.17 30.74 -21.87
C GLU A 151 24.36 29.72 -22.99
N ARG A 152 25.39 29.91 -23.84
CA ARG A 152 25.71 28.95 -24.89
C ARG A 152 26.20 27.61 -24.35
N GLY A 153 27.07 27.63 -23.34
CA GLY A 153 27.57 26.44 -22.66
C GLY A 153 26.46 25.64 -22.00
N GLU A 154 25.49 26.31 -21.36
CA GLU A 154 24.31 25.68 -20.76
C GLU A 154 23.40 25.04 -21.82
N ALA A 155 23.17 25.73 -22.95
CA ALA A 155 22.32 25.22 -24.04
C ALA A 155 22.95 24.05 -24.81
N THR A 156 24.28 24.03 -24.95
CA THR A 156 25.00 23.05 -25.77
C THR A 156 25.67 21.94 -24.96
N GLY A 157 25.83 22.14 -23.64
CA GLY A 157 26.65 21.30 -22.78
C GLY A 157 28.16 21.51 -22.94
N ASP A 158 28.60 22.61 -23.58
CA ASP A 158 30.03 22.89 -23.76
C ASP A 158 30.69 23.36 -22.45
N LEU A 159 31.45 22.46 -21.83
CA LEU A 159 32.19 22.73 -20.60
C LEU A 159 33.31 23.76 -20.78
N ALA A 160 33.83 23.93 -22.00
CA ALA A 160 34.88 24.91 -22.28
C ALA A 160 34.31 26.34 -22.18
N ASP A 161 33.12 26.56 -22.71
CA ASP A 161 32.42 27.84 -22.62
C ASP A 161 32.07 28.20 -21.16
N LEU A 162 31.61 27.22 -20.36
CA LEU A 162 31.32 27.43 -18.93
C LEU A 162 32.59 27.77 -18.13
N ALA A 163 33.72 27.11 -18.43
CA ALA A 163 35.01 27.39 -17.80
C ALA A 163 35.57 28.77 -18.22
N GLU A 164 35.43 29.13 -19.51
CA GLU A 164 35.82 30.45 -20.00
C GLU A 164 34.95 31.55 -19.37
N ALA A 165 33.64 31.35 -19.27
CA ALA A 165 32.73 32.27 -18.60
C ALA A 165 33.12 32.54 -17.14
N GLU A 166 33.41 31.48 -16.37
CA GLU A 166 33.89 31.60 -14.99
C GLU A 166 35.21 32.37 -14.94
N HIS A 167 36.17 32.03 -15.82
CA HIS A 167 37.46 32.71 -15.88
C HIS A 167 37.33 34.20 -16.18
N LEU A 168 36.55 34.57 -17.18
CA LEU A 168 36.34 35.98 -17.59
C LEU A 168 35.70 36.79 -16.48
N ARG A 169 34.71 36.24 -15.76
CA ARG A 169 34.06 36.91 -14.61
C ARG A 169 34.99 37.06 -13.41
N ARG A 170 35.89 36.10 -13.17
CA ARG A 170 36.95 36.24 -12.15
C ARG A 170 37.92 37.36 -12.51
N VAL A 171 38.34 37.43 -13.77
CA VAL A 171 39.22 38.53 -14.25
C VAL A 171 38.49 39.87 -14.19
N ALA A 172 37.20 39.93 -14.54
CA ALA A 172 36.40 41.15 -14.40
C ALA A 172 36.36 41.63 -12.94
N LEU A 173 36.20 40.71 -11.99
CA LEU A 173 36.15 41.03 -10.56
C LEU A 173 37.48 41.59 -10.03
N THR A 174 38.64 41.09 -10.52
CA THR A 174 39.96 41.60 -10.07
C THR A 174 40.33 42.96 -10.64
N LEU A 175 39.69 43.37 -11.73
CA LEU A 175 39.91 44.67 -12.37
C LEU A 175 39.07 45.80 -11.76
N LEU A 176 38.05 45.48 -10.95
CA LEU A 176 37.21 46.48 -10.28
C LEU A 176 37.83 46.93 -8.95
N PRO A 177 37.93 48.26 -8.68
CA PRO A 177 38.41 48.76 -7.40
C PRO A 177 37.40 48.53 -6.27
N GLU A 178 37.87 48.52 -5.02
CA GLU A 178 36.99 48.48 -3.84
C GLU A 178 36.02 49.67 -3.84
N GLY A 179 34.75 49.41 -3.51
CA GLY A 179 33.68 50.42 -3.52
C GLY A 179 33.08 50.74 -4.89
N SER A 180 33.49 50.05 -5.97
CA SER A 180 32.86 50.20 -7.29
C SER A 180 31.37 49.84 -7.24
N PRO A 181 30.46 50.70 -7.73
CA PRO A 181 29.01 50.45 -7.67
C PRO A 181 28.55 49.19 -8.42
N GLU A 182 29.40 48.63 -9.29
CA GLU A 182 29.14 47.45 -10.11
C GLU A 182 29.70 46.15 -9.53
N LEU A 183 30.47 46.23 -8.45
CA LEU A 183 31.01 45.08 -7.73
C LEU A 183 29.93 44.06 -7.31
N PRO A 184 28.73 44.48 -6.81
CA PRO A 184 27.67 43.53 -6.47
C PRO A 184 27.15 42.75 -7.69
N THR A 185 27.07 43.39 -8.86
CA THR A 185 26.57 42.76 -10.09
C THR A 185 27.53 41.68 -10.58
N VAL A 186 28.83 41.98 -10.67
CA VAL A 186 29.84 41.00 -11.11
C VAL A 186 29.94 39.82 -10.13
N ARG A 187 29.86 40.08 -8.82
CA ARG A 187 29.79 39.02 -7.80
C ARG A 187 28.57 38.13 -7.97
N ASN A 188 27.39 38.70 -8.22
CA ASN A 188 26.17 37.94 -8.47
C ASN A 188 26.30 37.05 -9.71
N ASN A 189 26.84 37.59 -10.80
CA ASN A 189 27.00 36.88 -12.07
C ASN A 189 28.03 35.74 -11.96
N LEU A 190 29.16 35.97 -11.28
CA LEU A 190 30.14 34.92 -10.97
C LEU A 190 29.53 33.84 -10.06
N ALA A 191 28.80 34.24 -9.03
CA ALA A 191 28.13 33.29 -8.14
C ALA A 191 27.10 32.42 -8.86
N ALA A 192 26.38 32.96 -9.86
CA ALA A 192 25.47 32.18 -10.70
C ALA A 192 26.22 31.11 -11.51
N SER A 193 27.34 31.45 -12.17
CA SER A 193 28.20 30.46 -12.84
C SER A 193 28.74 29.40 -11.88
N LEU A 194 29.17 29.82 -10.68
CA LEU A 194 29.69 28.90 -9.68
C LEU A 194 28.63 27.95 -9.14
N ARG A 195 27.38 28.40 -8.97
CA ARG A 195 26.27 27.52 -8.59
C ARG A 195 25.97 26.49 -9.66
N HIS A 196 25.83 26.93 -10.92
CA HIS A 196 25.54 26.03 -12.03
C HIS A 196 26.63 24.94 -12.17
N THR A 197 27.90 25.36 -12.14
CA THR A 197 29.03 24.42 -12.19
C THR A 197 29.21 23.61 -10.90
N ALA A 198 28.76 24.11 -9.73
CA ALA A 198 28.72 23.34 -8.50
C ALA A 198 27.70 22.20 -8.57
N GLU A 199 26.53 22.44 -9.17
CA GLU A 199 25.50 21.44 -9.39
C GLU A 199 25.98 20.39 -10.40
N LEU A 200 26.48 20.83 -11.56
CA LEU A 200 26.96 19.97 -12.63
C LEU A 200 28.12 19.05 -12.19
N HIS A 201 29.04 19.59 -11.39
CA HIS A 201 30.23 18.85 -10.93
C HIS A 201 30.12 18.36 -9.48
N ARG A 202 28.96 18.50 -8.83
CA ARG A 202 28.73 18.17 -7.42
C ARG A 202 29.82 18.73 -6.48
N ASN A 203 30.20 20.00 -6.66
CA ASN A 203 31.34 20.62 -5.96
C ASN A 203 30.88 21.59 -4.85
N PRO A 204 30.86 21.17 -3.57
CA PRO A 204 30.40 22.01 -2.47
C PRO A 204 31.34 23.20 -2.18
N ALA A 205 32.60 23.15 -2.60
CA ALA A 205 33.53 24.28 -2.44
C ALA A 205 33.14 25.45 -3.35
N ARG A 206 32.69 25.17 -4.59
CA ARG A 206 32.15 26.19 -5.49
C ARG A 206 30.83 26.77 -4.97
N ALA A 207 29.95 25.94 -4.40
CA ALA A 207 28.72 26.41 -3.76
C ALA A 207 29.02 27.30 -2.55
N ARG A 208 30.03 26.96 -1.73
CA ARG A 208 30.51 27.80 -0.63
C ARG A 208 31.02 29.16 -1.14
N GLU A 209 31.85 29.15 -2.17
CA GLU A 209 32.37 30.38 -2.78
C GLU A 209 31.24 31.27 -3.31
N ALA A 210 30.22 30.68 -3.97
CA ALA A 210 29.05 31.42 -4.42
C ALA A 210 28.31 32.10 -3.25
N VAL A 211 28.15 31.41 -2.11
CA VAL A 211 27.57 31.98 -0.88
C VAL A 211 28.41 33.14 -0.34
N GLU A 212 29.74 33.00 -0.33
CA GLU A 212 30.66 34.05 0.13
C GLU A 212 30.57 35.31 -0.77
N LEU A 213 30.56 35.13 -2.09
CA LEU A 213 30.42 36.21 -3.06
C LEU A 213 29.08 36.94 -2.93
N LEU A 214 27.98 36.21 -2.75
CA LEU A 214 26.65 36.79 -2.60
C LEU A 214 26.45 37.47 -1.23
N SER A 215 27.10 36.95 -0.19
CA SER A 215 27.12 37.61 1.13
C SER A 215 27.85 38.96 1.05
N ALA A 216 29.00 38.99 0.35
CA ALA A 216 29.71 40.24 0.10
C ALA A 216 28.92 41.20 -0.80
N ALA A 217 28.26 40.70 -1.86
CA ALA A 217 27.41 41.50 -2.72
C ALA A 217 26.23 42.12 -1.95
N LEU A 218 25.61 41.38 -1.04
CA LEU A 218 24.51 41.87 -0.21
C LEU A 218 24.93 43.00 0.75
N ALA A 219 26.15 42.95 1.29
CA ALA A 219 26.67 43.99 2.17
C ALA A 219 26.76 45.35 1.46
N ASP A 220 27.09 45.33 0.17
CA ASP A 220 27.26 46.52 -0.68
C ASP A 220 25.97 46.92 -1.42
N THR A 221 24.87 46.17 -1.27
CA THR A 221 23.62 46.39 -2.01
C THR A 221 22.67 47.37 -1.28
N PRO A 222 22.24 48.47 -1.93
CA PRO A 222 21.34 49.46 -1.31
C PRO A 222 19.91 48.92 -1.11
N PRO A 223 19.13 49.48 -0.16
CA PRO A 223 17.83 48.94 0.26
C PRO A 223 16.85 48.55 -0.85
N PRO A 224 16.65 49.34 -1.93
CA PRO A 224 15.70 49.00 -2.99
C PRO A 224 16.05 47.71 -3.76
N ARG A 225 17.31 47.27 -3.73
CA ARG A 225 17.81 46.08 -4.45
C ARG A 225 18.14 44.91 -3.52
N ARG A 226 18.10 45.12 -2.20
CA ARG A 226 18.38 44.08 -1.19
C ARG A 226 17.48 42.85 -1.30
N PRO A 227 16.16 42.94 -1.55
CA PRO A 227 15.31 41.74 -1.71
C PRO A 227 15.79 40.78 -2.79
N GLN A 228 16.32 41.31 -3.90
CA GLN A 228 16.84 40.49 -4.99
C GLN A 228 18.18 39.86 -4.64
N ALA A 229 19.07 40.60 -3.95
CA ALA A 229 20.34 40.07 -3.45
C ALA A 229 20.14 38.96 -2.40
N LEU A 230 19.20 39.15 -1.47
CA LEU A 230 18.80 38.13 -0.48
C LEU A 230 18.26 36.88 -1.16
N HIS A 231 17.45 37.02 -2.21
CA HIS A 231 16.98 35.88 -2.98
C HIS A 231 18.12 35.11 -3.65
N HIS A 232 19.07 35.80 -4.29
CA HIS A 232 20.23 35.13 -4.88
C HIS A 232 21.05 34.38 -3.82
N LEU A 233 21.30 35.00 -2.67
CA LEU A 233 21.97 34.36 -1.54
C LEU A 233 21.22 33.11 -1.07
N ALA A 234 19.90 33.18 -0.93
CA ALA A 234 19.08 32.04 -0.54
C ALA A 234 19.17 30.88 -1.54
N THR A 235 19.17 31.16 -2.86
CA THR A 235 19.39 30.11 -3.88
C THR A 235 20.77 29.48 -3.84
N ALA A 236 21.81 30.24 -3.44
CA ALA A 236 23.15 29.68 -3.25
C ALA A 236 23.24 28.78 -2.02
N TRP A 237 22.57 29.18 -0.93
CA TRP A 237 22.41 28.32 0.23
C TRP A 237 21.63 27.05 -0.11
N GLN A 238 20.60 27.13 -0.95
CA GLN A 238 19.88 25.96 -1.44
C GLN A 238 20.81 25.00 -2.19
N THR A 239 21.53 25.49 -3.22
CA THR A 239 22.51 24.67 -3.96
C THR A 239 23.51 24.01 -3.01
N LYS A 240 24.02 24.76 -2.03
CA LYS A 240 24.98 24.22 -1.04
C LYS A 240 24.33 23.16 -0.15
N ALA A 241 23.15 23.43 0.40
CA ALA A 241 22.42 22.53 1.28
C ALA A 241 22.04 21.22 0.56
N GLU A 242 21.64 21.28 -0.70
CA GLU A 242 21.35 20.10 -1.52
C GLU A 242 22.61 19.26 -1.84
N LEU A 243 23.78 19.89 -1.92
CA LEU A 243 25.06 19.20 -2.14
C LEU A 243 25.67 18.61 -0.86
N THR A 244 25.49 19.27 0.29
CA THR A 244 26.12 18.86 1.55
C THR A 244 25.21 18.04 2.45
N GLY A 245 23.89 18.26 2.40
CA GLY A 245 22.93 17.71 3.35
C GLY A 245 23.14 18.15 4.80
N ALA A 246 24.00 19.15 5.05
CA ALA A 246 24.36 19.53 6.41
C ALA A 246 23.21 20.34 7.06
N PRO A 247 22.75 19.98 8.28
CA PRO A 247 21.69 20.73 8.97
C PRO A 247 21.99 22.22 9.11
N ALA A 248 23.26 22.58 9.38
CA ALA A 248 23.68 23.97 9.46
C ALA A 248 23.54 24.75 8.13
N ASP A 249 23.69 24.09 6.98
CA ASP A 249 23.50 24.71 5.67
C ASP A 249 22.00 24.89 5.38
N ILE A 250 21.15 23.96 5.83
CA ILE A 250 19.68 24.07 5.74
C ILE A 250 19.16 25.19 6.64
N GLU A 251 19.66 25.30 7.88
CA GLU A 251 19.33 26.41 8.79
C GLU A 251 19.71 27.77 8.19
N ALA A 252 20.89 27.86 7.56
CA ALA A 252 21.32 29.07 6.87
C ALA A 252 20.44 29.39 5.64
N MET A 253 19.97 28.37 4.91
CA MET A 253 18.99 28.53 3.82
C MET A 253 17.65 29.08 4.34
N VAL A 254 17.13 28.55 5.45
CA VAL A 254 15.90 29.05 6.10
C VAL A 254 16.09 30.52 6.50
N ALA A 255 17.18 30.85 7.19
CA ALA A 255 17.46 32.21 7.64
C ALA A 255 17.58 33.23 6.48
N ALA A 256 18.19 32.82 5.37
CA ALA A 256 18.30 33.67 4.17
C ALA A 256 16.93 33.92 3.52
N HIS A 257 16.06 32.91 3.45
CA HIS A 257 14.70 33.05 2.95
C HIS A 257 13.80 33.87 3.89
N ASP A 258 13.95 33.73 5.20
CA ASP A 258 13.23 34.56 6.19
C ASP A 258 13.62 36.04 6.08
N ALA A 259 14.93 36.33 5.95
CA ALA A 259 15.40 37.70 5.72
C ALA A 259 14.84 38.28 4.41
N ALA A 260 14.80 37.49 3.34
CA ALA A 260 14.17 37.90 2.08
C ALA A 260 12.66 38.14 2.23
N LEU A 261 11.98 37.35 3.07
CA LEU A 261 10.53 37.49 3.27
C LEU A 261 10.19 38.75 4.07
N ALA A 262 11.01 39.09 5.06
CA ALA A 262 10.88 40.31 5.85
C ALA A 262 10.98 41.59 5.00
N GLU A 263 11.78 41.56 3.92
CA GLU A 263 11.92 42.69 2.99
C GLU A 263 10.97 42.61 1.76
N THR A 264 10.07 41.61 1.68
CA THR A 264 9.11 41.44 0.59
C THR A 264 7.65 41.42 1.09
N PRO A 265 7.07 42.60 1.41
CA PRO A 265 5.69 42.70 1.90
C PRO A 265 4.66 42.27 0.84
N ARG A 266 3.41 42.04 1.26
CA ARG A 266 2.32 41.62 0.37
C ARG A 266 2.17 42.57 -0.82
N GLY A 267 2.11 42.00 -2.03
CA GLY A 267 2.09 42.75 -3.29
C GLY A 267 3.47 43.02 -3.90
N HIS A 268 4.57 42.72 -3.20
CA HIS A 268 5.92 42.81 -3.78
C HIS A 268 6.14 41.71 -4.84
N PRO A 269 6.71 42.03 -6.03
CA PRO A 269 6.85 41.07 -7.15
C PRO A 269 7.60 39.77 -6.81
N LEU A 270 8.53 39.82 -5.85
CA LEU A 270 9.33 38.66 -5.45
C LEU A 270 8.71 37.81 -4.32
N ARG A 271 7.64 38.28 -3.66
CA ARG A 271 7.13 37.65 -2.43
C ARG A 271 6.72 36.19 -2.65
N ALA A 272 5.92 35.89 -3.67
CA ALA A 272 5.47 34.53 -3.97
C ALA A 272 6.65 33.57 -4.21
N ARG A 273 7.75 34.06 -4.81
CA ARG A 273 8.98 33.28 -5.01
C ARG A 273 9.71 33.03 -3.68
N THR A 274 9.79 34.03 -2.82
CA THR A 274 10.38 33.91 -1.48
C THR A 274 9.61 32.94 -0.59
N LEU A 275 8.28 33.02 -0.58
CA LEU A 275 7.41 32.09 0.14
C LEU A 275 7.62 30.63 -0.32
N THR A 276 7.76 30.41 -1.64
CA THR A 276 8.05 29.07 -2.18
C THR A 276 9.41 28.57 -1.71
N GLY A 277 10.45 29.40 -1.77
CA GLY A 277 11.79 29.02 -1.33
C GLY A 277 11.87 28.70 0.17
N LEU A 278 11.22 29.50 1.01
CA LEU A 278 11.14 29.23 2.45
C LEU A 278 10.40 27.93 2.75
N GLY A 279 9.27 27.69 2.07
CA GLY A 279 8.53 26.43 2.22
C GLY A 279 9.35 25.20 1.81
N VAL A 280 10.14 25.29 0.75
CA VAL A 280 11.08 24.22 0.36
C VAL A 280 12.18 24.03 1.42
N ALA A 281 12.74 25.11 1.96
CA ALA A 281 13.75 25.05 3.02
C ALA A 281 13.24 24.35 4.28
N LEU A 282 12.03 24.70 4.73
CA LEU A 282 11.39 24.10 5.90
C LEU A 282 11.04 22.62 5.68
N ARG A 283 10.64 22.23 4.47
CA ARG A 283 10.44 20.83 4.11
C ARG A 283 11.75 20.03 4.19
N LEU A 284 12.86 20.57 3.69
CA LEU A 284 14.19 19.93 3.79
C LEU A 284 14.67 19.86 5.25
N ALA A 285 14.43 20.91 6.05
CA ALA A 285 14.74 20.92 7.47
C ALA A 285 13.98 19.81 8.22
N ALA A 286 12.73 19.57 7.81
CA ALA A 286 11.93 18.51 8.39
C ALA A 286 12.52 17.12 8.17
N GLU A 287 13.25 16.85 7.08
CA GLU A 287 13.79 15.51 6.76
C GLU A 287 14.72 14.96 7.87
N HIS A 288 15.28 15.82 8.71
CA HIS A 288 16.22 15.45 9.78
C HIS A 288 15.59 15.38 11.19
N THR A 289 14.26 15.48 11.29
CA THR A 289 13.52 15.46 12.56
C THR A 289 12.17 14.75 12.41
N GLU A 290 11.67 14.14 13.49
CA GLU A 290 10.31 13.60 13.55
C GLU A 290 9.25 14.71 13.78
N ASP A 291 9.69 15.93 14.09
CA ASP A 291 8.80 17.08 14.25
C ASP A 291 8.08 17.41 12.93
N THR A 292 6.76 17.57 13.03
CA THR A 292 5.87 17.89 11.91
C THR A 292 5.62 19.39 11.77
N GLU A 293 5.97 20.21 12.75
CA GLU A 293 5.78 21.67 12.71
C GLU A 293 6.46 22.34 11.50
N PRO A 294 7.72 22.01 11.13
CA PRO A 294 8.34 22.57 9.93
C PRO A 294 7.58 22.22 8.64
N LEU A 295 6.98 21.03 8.55
CA LEU A 295 6.15 20.62 7.40
C LEU A 295 4.81 21.36 7.38
N ARG A 296 4.16 21.54 8.52
CA ARG A 296 2.93 22.36 8.62
C ARG A 296 3.19 23.80 8.19
N ALA A 297 4.29 24.39 8.66
CA ALA A 297 4.72 25.72 8.26
C ALA A 297 5.03 25.79 6.75
N ALA A 298 5.71 24.78 6.19
CA ALA A 298 5.98 24.68 4.76
C ALA A 298 4.69 24.67 3.93
N VAL A 299 3.71 23.83 4.29
CA VAL A 299 2.40 23.74 3.62
C VAL A 299 1.68 25.08 3.66
N ALA A 300 1.64 25.76 4.81
CA ALA A 300 0.99 27.06 4.97
C ALA A 300 1.61 28.13 4.04
N LEU A 301 2.95 28.24 4.03
CA LEU A 301 3.68 29.21 3.21
C LEU A 301 3.54 28.92 1.71
N LEU A 302 3.60 27.65 1.31
CA LEU A 302 3.42 27.22 -0.07
C LEU A 302 1.97 27.46 -0.55
N GLY A 303 0.98 27.24 0.32
CA GLY A 303 -0.42 27.57 0.06
C GLY A 303 -0.64 29.08 -0.10
N GLU A 304 0.06 29.93 0.65
CA GLU A 304 0.07 31.38 0.41
C GLU A 304 0.73 31.74 -0.92
N ALA A 305 1.89 31.13 -1.25
CA ALA A 305 2.57 31.36 -2.52
C ALA A 305 1.71 31.02 -3.74
N VAL A 306 0.96 29.91 -3.68
CA VAL A 306 0.02 29.51 -4.74
C VAL A 306 -1.13 30.53 -4.86
N ARG A 307 -1.72 31.00 -3.74
CA ARG A 307 -2.77 32.02 -3.77
C ARG A 307 -2.32 33.39 -4.28
N GLU A 308 -1.06 33.75 -4.07
CA GLU A 308 -0.47 34.99 -4.59
C GLU A 308 -0.01 34.87 -6.05
N THR A 309 -0.12 33.69 -6.67
CA THR A 309 0.28 33.47 -8.06
C THR A 309 -0.85 33.91 -9.01
N PRO A 310 -0.59 34.83 -9.96
CA PRO A 310 -1.58 35.20 -10.98
C PRO A 310 -1.96 34.00 -11.85
N GLU A 311 -3.24 33.93 -12.26
CA GLU A 311 -3.72 32.92 -13.21
C GLU A 311 -2.91 32.97 -14.52
N GLY A 312 -2.54 31.80 -15.05
CA GLY A 312 -1.71 31.69 -16.27
C GLY A 312 -0.21 32.00 -16.09
N SER A 313 0.25 32.22 -14.86
CA SER A 313 1.68 32.37 -14.56
C SER A 313 2.45 31.08 -14.87
N ARG A 314 3.52 31.18 -15.69
CA ARG A 314 4.46 30.07 -15.98
C ARG A 314 5.11 29.44 -14.73
N ALA A 315 5.09 30.14 -13.59
CA ALA A 315 5.60 29.63 -12.31
C ALA A 315 4.57 28.81 -11.50
N ALA A 316 3.29 28.79 -11.92
CA ALA A 316 2.23 28.10 -11.19
C ALA A 316 2.47 26.59 -11.04
N PRO A 317 2.88 25.84 -12.09
CA PRO A 317 3.14 24.41 -11.97
C PRO A 317 4.25 24.07 -10.96
N HIS A 318 5.31 24.87 -10.90
CA HIS A 318 6.38 24.68 -9.92
C HIS A 318 5.86 24.87 -8.48
N ARG A 319 5.10 25.93 -8.22
CA ARG A 319 4.58 26.22 -6.87
C ARG A 319 3.60 25.16 -6.41
N LEU A 320 2.71 24.71 -7.30
CA LEU A 320 1.81 23.59 -7.06
C LEU A 320 2.61 22.31 -6.76
N ASN A 321 3.65 22.00 -7.53
CA ASN A 321 4.50 20.84 -7.27
C ASN A 321 5.19 20.90 -5.89
N SER A 322 5.71 22.06 -5.51
CA SER A 322 6.32 22.26 -4.18
C SER A 322 5.30 22.08 -3.06
N LEU A 323 4.09 22.64 -3.19
CA LEU A 323 2.99 22.45 -2.23
C LEU A 323 2.58 20.98 -2.13
N GLY A 324 2.36 20.33 -3.27
CA GLY A 324 1.99 18.92 -3.33
C GLY A 324 3.04 18.01 -2.67
N ASN A 325 4.33 18.25 -2.91
CA ASN A 325 5.38 17.48 -2.25
C ASN A 325 5.42 17.72 -0.72
N ALA A 326 5.21 18.95 -0.26
CA ALA A 326 5.13 19.22 1.19
C ALA A 326 3.90 18.54 1.83
N LEU A 327 2.75 18.56 1.16
CA LEU A 327 1.53 17.84 1.58
C LEU A 327 1.76 16.33 1.62
N HIS A 328 2.41 15.76 0.59
CA HIS A 328 2.80 14.36 0.56
C HIS A 328 3.67 13.97 1.76
N ARG A 329 4.75 14.71 2.04
CA ARG A 329 5.63 14.43 3.19
C ARG A 329 4.94 14.55 4.54
N LEU A 330 4.02 15.52 4.68
CA LEU A 330 3.24 15.66 5.90
C LEU A 330 2.24 14.51 6.04
N GLY A 331 1.54 14.13 4.97
CA GLY A 331 0.63 12.98 4.94
C GLY A 331 1.35 11.67 5.24
N GLU A 332 2.52 11.43 4.65
CA GLU A 332 3.38 10.26 4.92
C GLU A 332 3.75 10.14 6.41
N ARG A 333 4.12 11.26 7.06
CA ARG A 333 4.50 11.27 8.48
C ARG A 333 3.35 11.16 9.45
N THR A 334 2.18 11.66 9.08
CA THR A 334 1.01 11.71 9.95
C THR A 334 0.05 10.54 9.73
N GLY A 335 0.15 9.87 8.58
CA GLY A 335 -0.84 8.90 8.11
C GLY A 335 -2.14 9.54 7.64
N ASP A 336 -2.19 10.87 7.50
CA ASP A 336 -3.41 11.60 7.11
C ASP A 336 -3.64 11.51 5.60
N VAL A 337 -4.66 10.73 5.22
CA VAL A 337 -5.06 10.51 3.82
C VAL A 337 -5.64 11.77 3.19
N ALA A 338 -6.26 12.68 3.94
CA ALA A 338 -6.80 13.92 3.38
C ALA A 338 -5.68 14.84 2.87
N LEU A 339 -4.55 14.86 3.57
CA LEU A 339 -3.33 15.54 3.10
C LEU A 339 -2.75 14.87 1.84
N LEU A 340 -2.82 13.54 1.73
CA LEU A 340 -2.42 12.80 0.54
C LEU A 340 -3.38 13.04 -0.65
N ASP A 341 -4.69 13.13 -0.40
CA ASP A 341 -5.69 13.46 -1.42
C ASP A 341 -5.51 14.89 -1.92
N GLU A 342 -5.27 15.83 -1.01
CA GLU A 342 -4.95 17.20 -1.39
C GLU A 342 -3.62 17.27 -2.16
N SER A 343 -2.60 16.53 -1.71
CA SER A 343 -1.34 16.38 -2.44
C SER A 343 -1.56 15.89 -3.87
N VAL A 344 -2.29 14.80 -4.06
CA VAL A 344 -2.61 14.23 -5.38
C VAL A 344 -3.38 15.24 -6.23
N ARG A 345 -4.38 15.92 -5.66
CA ARG A 345 -5.16 16.96 -6.37
C ARG A 345 -4.25 18.11 -6.84
N VAL A 346 -3.39 18.60 -5.96
CA VAL A 346 -2.46 19.70 -6.26
C VAL A 346 -1.39 19.27 -7.28
N LEU A 347 -0.86 18.06 -7.18
CA LEU A 347 0.12 17.50 -8.11
C LEU A 347 -0.49 17.19 -9.48
N ARG A 348 -1.74 16.72 -9.55
CA ARG A 348 -2.49 16.60 -10.81
C ARG A 348 -2.65 17.97 -11.48
N ALA A 349 -3.00 19.00 -10.71
CA ALA A 349 -3.06 20.38 -11.22
C ALA A 349 -1.69 20.87 -11.71
N ALA A 350 -0.60 20.53 -11.02
CA ALA A 350 0.75 20.83 -11.47
C ALA A 350 1.10 20.15 -12.81
N CYS A 351 0.52 18.99 -13.10
CA CYS A 351 0.73 18.21 -14.32
C CYS A 351 -0.26 18.54 -15.47
N ALA A 352 -1.23 19.43 -15.27
CA ALA A 352 -2.33 19.66 -16.23
C ALA A 352 -1.93 20.44 -17.50
N GLU A 353 -0.75 21.08 -17.54
CA GLU A 353 -0.27 21.80 -18.73
C GLU A 353 0.29 20.84 -19.81
N PRO A 354 0.05 21.08 -21.12
CA PRO A 354 0.03 20.02 -22.12
C PRO A 354 1.37 19.60 -22.75
N SER A 355 2.54 19.93 -22.18
CA SER A 355 3.83 19.62 -22.82
C SER A 355 4.75 18.73 -21.97
N PRO A 356 4.89 17.44 -22.32
CA PRO A 356 5.89 16.54 -21.75
C PRO A 356 7.34 16.96 -22.03
N GLN A 357 7.56 17.91 -22.93
CA GLN A 357 8.87 18.42 -23.35
C GLN A 357 9.28 19.70 -22.61
N GLU A 358 8.44 20.19 -21.69
CA GLU A 358 8.77 21.32 -20.82
C GLU A 358 9.66 20.90 -19.66
N ASP A 359 10.65 21.75 -19.35
CA ASP A 359 11.56 21.56 -18.21
C ASP A 359 10.79 21.29 -16.91
N GLY A 360 11.22 20.24 -16.20
CA GLY A 360 10.65 19.85 -14.90
C GLY A 360 9.31 19.10 -14.96
N HIS A 361 8.80 18.69 -16.13
CA HIS A 361 7.61 17.82 -16.22
C HIS A 361 7.83 16.46 -15.53
N LEU A 362 8.98 15.81 -15.77
CA LEU A 362 9.30 14.50 -15.18
C LEU A 362 9.29 14.53 -13.64
N GLY A 363 9.80 15.61 -13.04
CA GLY A 363 9.79 15.79 -11.59
C GLY A 363 8.39 15.91 -11.00
N ARG A 364 7.48 16.59 -11.71
CA ARG A 364 6.06 16.69 -11.30
C ARG A 364 5.36 15.33 -11.36
N VAL A 365 5.58 14.59 -12.45
CA VAL A 365 5.03 13.23 -12.61
C VAL A 365 5.59 12.27 -11.57
N ALA A 366 6.88 12.34 -11.26
CA ALA A 366 7.50 11.51 -10.24
C ALA A 366 6.90 11.79 -8.85
N ASN A 367 6.72 13.05 -8.47
CA ASN A 367 6.08 13.40 -7.19
C ASN A 367 4.61 12.96 -7.14
N LEU A 368 3.86 13.11 -8.24
CA LEU A 368 2.49 12.61 -8.32
C LEU A 368 2.43 11.09 -8.14
N ALA A 369 3.31 10.35 -8.83
CA ALA A 369 3.37 8.89 -8.73
C ALA A 369 3.74 8.43 -7.31
N LEU A 370 4.66 9.14 -6.63
CA LEU A 370 4.99 8.88 -5.23
C LEU A 370 3.80 9.13 -4.29
N ALA A 371 3.10 10.25 -4.45
CA ALA A 371 1.93 10.58 -3.63
C ALA A 371 0.79 9.56 -3.83
N LEU A 372 0.57 9.09 -5.06
CA LEU A 372 -0.39 8.02 -5.35
C LEU A 372 0.06 6.68 -4.73
N ARG A 373 1.34 6.35 -4.78
CA ARG A 373 1.87 5.15 -4.11
C ARG A 373 1.69 5.20 -2.60
N GLU A 374 1.99 6.34 -1.98
CA GLU A 374 1.80 6.52 -0.54
C GLU A 374 0.32 6.44 -0.16
N ARG A 375 -0.56 7.07 -0.94
CA ARG A 375 -2.00 6.92 -0.79
C ARG A 375 -2.42 5.45 -0.87
N TYR A 376 -1.86 4.67 -1.79
CA TYR A 376 -2.10 3.22 -1.84
C TYR A 376 -1.63 2.50 -0.57
N HIS A 377 -0.44 2.81 -0.03
CA HIS A 377 0.03 2.18 1.21
C HIS A 377 -0.93 2.42 2.39
N GLN A 378 -1.58 3.59 2.43
CA GLN A 378 -2.52 3.93 3.50
C GLN A 378 -3.95 3.42 3.26
N THR A 379 -4.40 3.29 2.00
CA THR A 379 -5.80 2.98 1.65
C THR A 379 -6.02 1.58 1.08
N GLY A 380 -4.99 0.95 0.54
CA GLY A 380 -5.09 -0.30 -0.22
C GLY A 380 -5.74 -0.16 -1.61
N ASP A 381 -6.09 1.06 -2.05
CA ASP A 381 -6.76 1.30 -3.33
C ASP A 381 -5.86 0.96 -4.53
N LEU A 382 -6.14 -0.20 -5.14
CA LEU A 382 -5.36 -0.72 -6.25
C LEU A 382 -5.48 0.14 -7.52
N GLU A 383 -6.59 0.85 -7.74
CA GLU A 383 -6.74 1.72 -8.90
C GLU A 383 -5.84 2.96 -8.79
N THR A 384 -5.66 3.48 -7.59
CA THR A 384 -4.67 4.53 -7.30
C THR A 384 -3.25 4.06 -7.62
N LEU A 385 -2.88 2.84 -7.21
CA LEU A 385 -1.56 2.28 -7.52
C LEU A 385 -1.39 1.99 -9.02
N ARG A 386 -2.46 1.53 -9.69
CA ARG A 386 -2.48 1.33 -11.15
C ARG A 386 -2.24 2.63 -11.90
N GLU A 387 -2.82 3.74 -11.44
CA GLU A 387 -2.53 5.06 -12.01
C GLU A 387 -1.05 5.45 -11.79
N ALA A 388 -0.52 5.24 -10.58
CA ALA A 388 0.87 5.53 -10.26
C ALA A 388 1.84 4.75 -11.17
N ALA A 389 1.59 3.46 -11.37
CA ALA A 389 2.38 2.60 -12.24
C ALA A 389 2.30 3.03 -13.71
N ARG A 390 1.10 3.40 -14.19
CA ARG A 390 0.92 3.94 -15.55
C ARG A 390 1.70 5.23 -15.77
N LEU A 391 1.69 6.14 -14.80
CA LEU A 391 2.47 7.38 -14.85
C LEU A 391 3.97 7.11 -14.86
N ALA A 392 4.44 6.16 -14.04
CA ALA A 392 5.84 5.75 -14.02
C ALA A 392 6.30 5.17 -15.36
N ARG A 393 5.51 4.27 -15.96
CA ARG A 393 5.79 3.71 -17.29
C ARG A 393 5.83 4.75 -18.39
N LEU A 394 4.87 5.68 -18.39
CA LEU A 394 4.82 6.75 -19.39
C LEU A 394 6.05 7.66 -19.28
N ALA A 395 6.41 8.03 -18.05
CA ALA A 395 7.57 8.86 -17.77
C ALA A 395 8.90 8.19 -18.14
N LEU A 396 9.07 6.89 -17.85
CA LEU A 396 10.28 6.14 -18.21
C LEU A 396 10.46 5.95 -19.74
N ASN A 397 9.38 6.07 -20.51
CA ASN A 397 9.37 5.94 -21.97
C ASN A 397 9.41 7.28 -22.73
N THR A 398 9.43 8.42 -22.04
CA THR A 398 9.46 9.76 -22.66
C THR A 398 10.91 10.23 -22.88
N PRO A 399 11.26 10.85 -24.02
CA PRO A 399 12.61 11.38 -24.27
C PRO A 399 13.02 12.43 -23.22
N ARG A 400 14.28 12.35 -22.77
CA ARG A 400 14.80 13.23 -21.71
C ARG A 400 15.05 14.65 -22.19
N THR A 401 14.85 15.59 -21.28
CA THR A 401 15.34 16.97 -21.38
C THR A 401 16.67 17.12 -20.62
N SER A 402 17.35 18.26 -20.80
CA SER A 402 18.60 18.58 -20.08
C SER A 402 18.40 18.78 -18.57
N THR A 403 17.16 18.94 -18.10
CA THR A 403 16.81 19.21 -16.70
C THR A 403 16.32 17.98 -15.91
N ASP A 404 16.16 16.83 -16.57
CA ASP A 404 15.70 15.59 -15.93
C ASP A 404 16.77 15.00 -15.00
N SER A 405 16.39 14.73 -13.75
CA SER A 405 17.29 14.21 -12.71
C SER A 405 17.17 12.69 -12.56
N ASP A 406 18.29 12.04 -12.28
CA ASP A 406 18.34 10.60 -12.01
C ASP A 406 17.63 10.20 -10.71
N THR A 407 17.42 11.14 -9.80
CA THR A 407 16.56 10.93 -8.62
C THR A 407 15.11 10.69 -8.99
N GLN A 408 14.60 11.38 -10.03
CA GLN A 408 13.21 11.23 -10.46
C GLN A 408 12.98 9.83 -11.06
N LEU A 409 13.93 9.33 -11.84
CA LEU A 409 13.87 7.96 -12.38
C LEU A 409 13.92 6.90 -11.30
N ALA A 410 14.77 7.06 -10.28
CA ALA A 410 14.81 6.14 -9.15
C ALA A 410 13.47 6.10 -8.40
N ASN A 411 12.85 7.25 -8.17
CA ASN A 411 11.54 7.34 -7.52
C ASN A 411 10.44 6.64 -8.32
N LEU A 412 10.45 6.76 -9.64
CA LEU A 412 9.53 6.04 -10.53
C LEU A 412 9.76 4.52 -10.50
N GLY A 413 11.02 4.08 -10.42
CA GLY A 413 11.36 2.67 -10.20
C GLY A 413 10.74 2.10 -8.93
N VAL A 414 10.76 2.84 -7.81
CA VAL A 414 10.12 2.41 -6.55
C VAL A 414 8.61 2.27 -6.68
N VAL A 415 7.94 3.09 -7.49
CA VAL A 415 6.50 2.93 -7.75
C VAL A 415 6.22 1.62 -8.50
N LEU A 416 7.06 1.26 -9.48
CA LEU A 416 6.93 0.00 -10.20
C LEU A 416 7.21 -1.23 -9.33
N GLN A 417 8.14 -1.11 -8.38
CA GLN A 417 8.39 -2.12 -7.35
C GLN A 417 7.12 -2.41 -6.53
N THR A 418 6.46 -1.38 -6.00
CA THR A 418 5.22 -1.55 -5.23
C THR A 418 4.07 -2.12 -6.05
N TRP A 419 3.95 -1.73 -7.33
CA TRP A 419 2.97 -2.33 -8.24
C TRP A 419 3.23 -3.83 -8.45
N TYR A 420 4.48 -4.21 -8.63
CA TYR A 420 4.87 -5.62 -8.72
C TYR A 420 4.54 -6.38 -7.43
N ASP A 421 4.94 -5.88 -6.24
CA ASP A 421 4.69 -6.55 -4.96
C ASP A 421 3.20 -6.88 -4.77
N ARG A 422 2.32 -6.02 -5.29
CA ARG A 422 0.88 -6.21 -5.15
C ARG A 422 0.26 -7.11 -6.22
N THR A 423 0.78 -7.10 -7.45
CA THR A 423 0.11 -7.71 -8.61
C THR A 423 0.85 -8.89 -9.24
N GLY A 424 2.12 -9.07 -8.89
CA GLY A 424 3.01 -10.05 -9.51
C GLY A 424 3.39 -9.70 -10.95
N ASP A 425 3.23 -8.46 -11.41
CA ASP A 425 3.52 -8.01 -12.79
C ASP A 425 5.04 -8.07 -13.10
N PRO A 426 5.52 -9.08 -13.85
CA PRO A 426 6.95 -9.31 -14.04
C PRO A 426 7.59 -8.22 -14.91
N ASP A 427 6.83 -7.55 -15.77
CA ASP A 427 7.33 -6.48 -16.62
C ASP A 427 7.68 -5.25 -15.76
N ALA A 428 6.88 -4.95 -14.74
CA ALA A 428 7.16 -3.87 -13.79
C ALA A 428 8.47 -4.11 -13.02
N ALA A 429 8.74 -5.34 -12.59
CA ALA A 429 9.99 -5.70 -11.92
C ALA A 429 11.21 -5.54 -12.86
N ALA A 430 11.08 -5.94 -14.13
CA ALA A 430 12.13 -5.75 -15.13
C ALA A 430 12.39 -4.27 -15.43
N GLU A 431 11.34 -3.47 -15.58
CA GLU A 431 11.40 -2.02 -15.78
C GLU A 431 12.07 -1.29 -14.60
N ALA A 432 11.77 -1.70 -13.36
CA ALA A 432 12.39 -1.13 -12.16
C ALA A 432 13.89 -1.40 -12.09
N VAL A 433 14.32 -2.64 -12.40
CA VAL A 433 15.75 -3.02 -12.46
C VAL A 433 16.48 -2.21 -13.53
N GLU A 434 15.88 -2.07 -14.72
CA GLU A 434 16.48 -1.31 -15.82
C GLU A 434 16.62 0.19 -15.47
N ALA A 435 15.58 0.78 -14.86
CA ALA A 435 15.65 2.16 -14.38
C ALA A 435 16.77 2.36 -13.33
N ALA A 436 16.87 1.44 -12.36
CA ALA A 436 17.91 1.48 -11.34
C ALA A 436 19.33 1.32 -11.92
N ARG A 437 19.52 0.41 -12.90
CA ARG A 437 20.80 0.24 -13.61
C ARG A 437 21.22 1.49 -14.38
N ARG A 438 20.29 2.12 -15.11
CA ARG A 438 20.56 3.37 -15.86
C ARG A 438 20.98 4.52 -14.97
N VAL A 439 20.40 4.62 -13.77
CA VAL A 439 20.76 5.64 -12.77
C VAL A 439 22.14 5.32 -12.18
N LEU A 440 22.39 4.08 -11.79
CA LEU A 440 23.68 3.68 -11.21
C LEU A 440 24.84 3.85 -12.20
N ALA A 441 24.65 3.56 -13.50
CA ALA A 441 25.67 3.68 -14.54
C ALA A 441 26.20 5.11 -14.73
N ARG A 442 25.40 6.12 -14.38
CA ARG A 442 25.76 7.55 -14.49
C ARG A 442 26.14 8.18 -13.16
N THR A 443 25.99 7.43 -12.06
CA THR A 443 26.39 7.88 -10.73
C THR A 443 27.90 7.72 -10.56
N PRO A 444 28.64 8.79 -10.20
CA PRO A 444 30.07 8.70 -9.94
C PRO A 444 30.42 7.59 -8.92
N PRO A 445 31.62 6.98 -8.99
CA PRO A 445 31.99 5.80 -8.20
C PRO A 445 32.18 6.02 -6.67
N GLY A 446 31.69 7.11 -6.08
CA GLY A 446 31.82 7.41 -4.66
C GLY A 446 30.69 8.26 -4.06
N GLY A 447 30.68 8.39 -2.73
CA GLY A 447 29.71 9.20 -1.97
C GLY A 447 28.44 8.46 -1.52
N ALA A 448 27.67 9.09 -0.63
CA ALA A 448 26.43 8.55 -0.05
C ALA A 448 25.35 8.29 -1.13
N GLU A 449 25.31 9.11 -2.19
CA GLU A 449 24.37 8.93 -3.29
C GLU A 449 24.58 7.60 -4.01
N ARG A 450 25.83 7.17 -4.21
CA ARG A 450 26.11 5.86 -4.81
C ARG A 450 25.61 4.72 -3.94
N ALA A 451 25.79 4.79 -2.62
CA ALA A 451 25.28 3.77 -1.69
C ALA A 451 23.75 3.63 -1.77
N MET A 452 23.03 4.76 -1.84
CA MET A 452 21.58 4.77 -2.02
C MET A 452 21.15 4.15 -3.37
N ARG A 453 21.83 4.48 -4.48
CA ARG A 453 21.52 3.87 -5.79
C ARG A 453 21.78 2.36 -5.82
N LEU A 454 22.85 1.92 -5.18
CA LEU A 454 23.18 0.50 -5.02
C LEU A 454 22.10 -0.23 -4.21
N ASN A 455 21.61 0.37 -3.12
CA ASN A 455 20.51 -0.19 -2.34
C ASN A 455 19.21 -0.32 -3.16
N HIS A 456 18.85 0.71 -3.92
CA HIS A 456 17.66 0.66 -4.79
C HIS A 456 17.75 -0.43 -5.86
N LEU A 457 18.91 -0.57 -6.51
CA LEU A 457 19.14 -1.64 -7.48
C LEU A 457 19.07 -3.02 -6.82
N GLY A 458 19.71 -3.18 -5.66
CA GLY A 458 19.68 -4.42 -4.90
C GLY A 458 18.25 -4.85 -4.54
N ASN A 459 17.44 -3.93 -4.03
CA ASN A 459 16.04 -4.22 -3.71
C ASN A 459 15.22 -4.59 -4.97
N ALA A 460 15.43 -3.91 -6.10
CA ALA A 460 14.77 -4.24 -7.36
C ALA A 460 15.10 -5.66 -7.86
N LEU A 461 16.37 -6.05 -7.74
CA LEU A 461 16.86 -7.38 -8.12
C LEU A 461 16.31 -8.45 -7.17
N PHE A 462 16.26 -8.18 -5.87
CA PHE A 462 15.67 -9.08 -4.88
C PHE A 462 14.20 -9.38 -5.19
N GLN A 463 13.39 -8.34 -5.44
CA GLN A 463 11.98 -8.50 -5.79
C GLN A 463 11.78 -9.29 -7.09
N ARG A 464 12.60 -9.04 -8.12
CA ARG A 464 12.53 -9.80 -9.37
C ARG A 464 12.90 -11.27 -9.17
N TYR A 465 13.85 -11.57 -8.28
CA TYR A 465 14.14 -12.95 -7.89
C TYR A 465 12.93 -13.64 -7.26
N GLU A 466 12.16 -12.96 -6.39
CA GLU A 466 11.00 -13.57 -5.74
C GLU A 466 9.89 -13.99 -6.73
N SER A 467 9.81 -13.43 -7.95
CA SER A 467 8.88 -13.89 -9.01
C SER A 467 9.51 -14.87 -9.98
N GLY A 468 10.69 -14.56 -10.49
CA GLY A 468 11.30 -15.30 -11.60
C GLY A 468 12.18 -16.46 -11.13
N GLY A 469 12.63 -16.43 -9.87
CA GLY A 469 13.53 -17.42 -9.29
C GLY A 469 14.94 -17.44 -9.88
N ASP A 470 15.37 -16.44 -10.65
CA ASP A 470 16.70 -16.40 -11.28
C ASP A 470 17.80 -16.17 -10.24
N PRO A 471 18.63 -17.17 -9.89
CA PRO A 471 19.65 -17.03 -8.86
C PRO A 471 20.69 -15.93 -9.17
N ALA A 472 20.86 -15.54 -10.43
CA ALA A 472 21.76 -14.45 -10.82
C ALA A 472 21.30 -13.10 -10.25
N ASP A 473 19.99 -12.85 -10.21
CA ASP A 473 19.42 -11.62 -9.65
C ASP A 473 19.64 -11.53 -8.15
N LEU A 474 19.47 -12.65 -7.44
CA LEU A 474 19.72 -12.70 -6.01
C LEU A 474 21.21 -12.49 -5.69
N ALA A 475 22.11 -13.09 -6.47
CA ALA A 475 23.54 -12.89 -6.30
C ALA A 475 23.96 -11.44 -6.57
N GLU A 476 23.42 -10.82 -7.63
CA GLU A 476 23.66 -9.40 -7.94
C GLU A 476 23.07 -8.49 -6.85
N SER A 477 21.87 -8.79 -6.34
CA SER A 477 21.26 -8.07 -5.21
C SER A 477 22.17 -8.04 -3.99
N VAL A 478 22.65 -9.21 -3.55
CA VAL A 478 23.55 -9.33 -2.40
C VAL A 478 24.83 -8.53 -2.64
N ALA A 479 25.39 -8.56 -3.86
CA ALA A 479 26.58 -7.79 -4.20
C ALA A 479 26.35 -6.27 -4.11
N MET A 480 25.26 -5.77 -4.69
CA MET A 480 24.92 -4.34 -4.67
C MET A 480 24.63 -3.85 -3.24
N LEU A 481 23.87 -4.62 -2.45
CA LEU A 481 23.55 -4.29 -1.06
C LEU A 481 24.77 -4.36 -0.15
N THR A 482 25.70 -5.28 -0.39
CA THR A 482 26.99 -5.33 0.32
C THR A 482 27.80 -4.07 0.06
N GLU A 483 27.95 -3.67 -1.20
CA GLU A 483 28.65 -2.44 -1.56
C GLU A 483 27.96 -1.19 -0.97
N ALA A 484 26.62 -1.16 -0.91
CA ALA A 484 25.87 -0.08 -0.27
C ALA A 484 26.17 0.03 1.23
N VAL A 485 26.17 -1.09 1.95
CA VAL A 485 26.48 -1.15 3.39
C VAL A 485 27.92 -0.72 3.67
N GLU A 486 28.90 -1.22 2.91
CA GLU A 486 30.32 -0.87 3.07
C GLU A 486 30.62 0.62 2.87
N ARG A 487 29.79 1.30 2.08
CA ARG A 487 29.92 2.74 1.76
C ARG A 487 29.16 3.65 2.71
N THR A 488 28.38 3.12 3.64
CA THR A 488 27.53 3.90 4.55
C THR A 488 28.10 3.88 5.96
N ALA A 489 28.15 5.04 6.62
CA ALA A 489 28.70 5.13 7.98
C ALA A 489 27.85 4.36 9.00
N TYR A 490 28.52 3.60 9.86
CA TYR A 490 27.87 2.84 10.93
C TYR A 490 27.10 3.75 11.90
N GLY A 491 25.89 3.35 12.29
CA GLY A 491 25.04 4.07 13.25
C GLY A 491 24.09 5.11 12.65
N THR A 492 24.09 5.26 11.32
CA THR A 492 23.08 6.05 10.58
C THR A 492 21.81 5.23 10.35
N SER A 493 20.65 5.89 10.16
CA SER A 493 19.39 5.20 9.86
C SER A 493 19.50 4.43 8.54
N GLU A 494 20.13 5.03 7.54
CA GLU A 494 20.36 4.44 6.22
C GLU A 494 21.20 3.17 6.32
N HIS A 495 22.22 3.15 7.18
CA HIS A 495 23.01 1.95 7.41
C HIS A 495 22.17 0.81 8.03
N ALA A 496 21.21 1.13 8.92
CA ALA A 496 20.29 0.13 9.45
C ALA A 496 19.34 -0.42 8.37
N ASP A 497 18.85 0.43 7.48
CA ASP A 497 17.98 0.03 6.35
C ASP A 497 18.72 -0.84 5.33
N TYR A 498 19.94 -0.45 4.95
CA TYR A 498 20.72 -1.22 3.97
C TYR A 498 21.14 -2.58 4.53
N LEU A 499 21.47 -2.65 5.83
CA LEU A 499 21.69 -3.93 6.51
C LEU A 499 20.43 -4.80 6.51
N HIS A 500 19.25 -4.22 6.72
CA HIS A 500 18.00 -4.98 6.71
C HIS A 500 17.76 -5.60 5.34
N ASN A 501 17.85 -4.80 4.26
CA ASN A 501 17.65 -5.26 2.90
C ASN A 501 18.69 -6.32 2.49
N LEU A 502 19.97 -6.11 2.82
CA LEU A 502 21.02 -7.10 2.62
C LEU A 502 20.70 -8.41 3.33
N GLY A 503 20.28 -8.31 4.60
CA GLY A 503 19.92 -9.45 5.42
C GLY A 503 18.76 -10.28 4.86
N LEU A 504 17.74 -9.62 4.27
CA LEU A 504 16.62 -10.30 3.60
C LEU A 504 17.05 -11.03 2.33
N SER A 505 17.88 -10.40 1.49
CA SER A 505 18.44 -11.06 0.30
C SER A 505 19.33 -12.25 0.67
N GLN A 506 20.18 -12.09 1.68
CA GLN A 506 21.02 -13.18 2.21
C GLN A 506 20.17 -14.33 2.78
N LEU A 507 19.14 -14.02 3.58
CA LEU A 507 18.26 -15.02 4.18
C LEU A 507 17.56 -15.86 3.12
N THR A 508 17.06 -15.22 2.06
CA THR A 508 16.36 -15.89 0.98
C THR A 508 17.29 -16.85 0.23
N GLY A 509 18.51 -16.42 -0.10
CA GLY A 509 19.50 -17.29 -0.74
C GLY A 509 19.95 -18.44 0.17
N ALA A 510 20.12 -18.15 1.46
CA ALA A 510 20.50 -19.13 2.47
C ALA A 510 19.41 -20.19 2.70
N ARG A 511 18.12 -19.82 2.65
CA ARG A 511 16.99 -20.75 2.70
C ARG A 511 16.98 -21.70 1.51
N ALA A 512 17.17 -21.18 0.29
CA ALA A 512 17.21 -21.99 -0.92
C ALA A 512 18.39 -22.97 -0.94
N ALA A 513 19.51 -22.61 -0.31
CA ALA A 513 20.70 -23.46 -0.20
C ALA A 513 20.67 -24.43 1.00
N GLU A 514 19.77 -24.21 1.97
CA GLU A 514 19.76 -24.87 3.29
C GLU A 514 21.14 -24.88 4.00
N ASP A 515 21.98 -23.84 3.75
CA ASP A 515 23.34 -23.76 4.27
C ASP A 515 23.36 -23.03 5.63
N PRO A 516 23.75 -23.71 6.74
CA PRO A 516 23.75 -23.11 8.07
C PRO A 516 24.75 -21.95 8.19
N VAL A 517 25.84 -21.93 7.41
CA VAL A 517 26.81 -20.82 7.42
C VAL A 517 26.20 -19.57 6.80
N LEU A 518 25.51 -19.71 5.67
CA LEU A 518 24.82 -18.59 5.01
C LEU A 518 23.64 -18.09 5.85
N LEU A 519 22.90 -18.99 6.50
CA LEU A 519 21.82 -18.63 7.43
C LEU A 519 22.37 -17.85 8.63
N ASN A 520 23.52 -18.26 9.19
CA ASN A 520 24.16 -17.55 10.29
C ASN A 520 24.67 -16.15 9.86
N GLN A 521 25.16 -16.02 8.62
CA GLN A 521 25.52 -14.71 8.06
C GLN A 521 24.29 -13.80 7.95
N ALA A 522 23.18 -14.29 7.40
CA ALA A 522 21.93 -13.53 7.30
C ALA A 522 21.40 -13.10 8.67
N VAL A 523 21.40 -14.01 9.66
CA VAL A 523 21.05 -13.72 11.06
C VAL A 523 21.94 -12.61 11.63
N THR A 524 23.25 -12.68 11.40
CA THR A 524 24.21 -11.67 11.87
C THR A 524 23.91 -10.30 11.25
N THR A 525 23.68 -10.26 9.94
CA THR A 525 23.36 -9.02 9.21
C THR A 525 22.05 -8.39 9.70
N LEU A 526 20.99 -9.19 9.82
CA LEU A 526 19.69 -8.74 10.33
C LEU A 526 19.79 -8.30 11.80
N GLY A 527 20.55 -9.01 12.62
CA GLY A 527 20.84 -8.61 14.00
C GLY A 527 21.51 -7.24 14.05
N ARG A 528 22.56 -7.02 13.24
CA ARG A 528 23.21 -5.70 13.13
C ARG A 528 22.25 -4.59 12.71
N SER A 529 21.25 -4.88 11.86
CA SER A 529 20.21 -3.91 11.49
C SER A 529 19.36 -3.48 12.69
N VAL A 530 19.01 -4.42 13.58
CA VAL A 530 18.26 -4.14 14.81
C VAL A 530 19.09 -3.28 15.76
N TRP A 531 20.36 -3.63 15.97
CA TRP A 531 21.26 -2.88 16.85
C TRP A 531 21.60 -1.47 16.36
N ALA A 532 21.60 -1.26 15.04
CA ALA A 532 21.84 0.06 14.44
C ALA A 532 20.61 1.00 14.56
N SER A 533 19.48 0.52 15.09
CA SER A 533 18.23 1.28 15.22
C SER A 533 18.03 1.85 16.63
N ALA A 534 17.32 2.98 16.75
CA ALA A 534 16.86 3.47 18.05
C ALA A 534 15.81 2.52 18.67
N PRO A 535 15.87 2.21 19.98
CA PRO A 535 14.87 1.38 20.64
C PRO A 535 13.46 2.00 20.59
N GLY A 536 12.44 1.22 20.21
CA GLY A 536 11.03 1.61 20.31
C GLY A 536 10.38 2.26 19.07
N ALA A 537 11.12 2.52 17.99
CA ALA A 537 10.56 3.06 16.74
C ALA A 537 9.86 1.97 15.89
N ALA A 538 8.83 2.32 15.11
CA ALA A 538 8.12 1.40 14.21
C ALA A 538 9.04 0.64 13.21
N PRO A 539 10.08 1.25 12.62
CA PRO A 539 11.07 0.54 11.79
C PRO A 539 11.80 -0.59 12.54
N THR A 540 11.97 -0.48 13.86
CA THR A 540 12.62 -1.50 14.69
C THR A 540 11.77 -2.78 14.79
N ALA A 541 10.44 -2.69 14.72
CA ALA A 541 9.55 -3.85 14.76
C ALA A 541 9.71 -4.75 13.53
N ASN A 542 9.76 -4.16 12.34
CA ASN A 542 9.97 -4.92 11.09
C ASN A 542 11.35 -5.59 11.05
N ARG A 543 12.39 -4.89 11.52
CA ARG A 543 13.75 -5.47 11.62
C ARG A 543 13.82 -6.64 12.61
N LEU A 544 13.19 -6.49 13.79
CA LEU A 544 13.07 -7.58 14.77
C LEU A 544 12.32 -8.79 14.22
N GLN A 545 11.27 -8.56 13.44
CA GLN A 545 10.49 -9.64 12.83
C GLN A 545 11.31 -10.43 11.80
N SER A 546 12.03 -9.75 10.90
CA SER A 546 12.91 -10.43 9.93
C SER A 546 14.07 -11.13 10.62
N TYR A 547 14.66 -10.54 11.66
CA TYR A 547 15.70 -11.17 12.48
C TYR A 547 15.21 -12.46 13.15
N ALA A 548 14.02 -12.42 13.77
CA ALA A 548 13.41 -13.60 14.40
C ALA A 548 13.08 -14.70 13.37
N SER A 549 12.64 -14.31 12.17
CA SER A 549 12.40 -15.24 11.06
C SER A 549 13.69 -15.93 10.59
N ALA A 550 14.79 -15.18 10.51
CA ALA A 550 16.10 -15.74 10.16
C ALA A 550 16.62 -16.73 11.22
N LEU A 551 16.45 -16.41 12.51
CA LEU A 551 16.81 -17.31 13.60
C LEU A 551 16.04 -18.63 13.53
N ARG A 552 14.73 -18.59 13.24
CA ARG A 552 13.94 -19.82 13.05
C ARG A 552 14.46 -20.66 11.87
N SER A 553 14.81 -20.04 10.75
CA SER A 553 15.39 -20.76 9.61
C SER A 553 16.75 -21.37 9.94
N LEU A 554 17.60 -20.66 10.70
CA LEU A 554 18.87 -21.21 11.17
C LEU A 554 18.64 -22.43 12.08
N HIS A 555 17.72 -22.33 13.03
CA HIS A 555 17.39 -23.46 13.91
C HIS A 555 16.88 -24.67 13.13
N ALA A 556 16.07 -24.49 12.09
CA ALA A 556 15.56 -25.60 11.29
C ALA A 556 16.67 -26.46 10.66
N VAL A 557 17.88 -25.90 10.50
CA VAL A 557 19.07 -26.61 9.96
C VAL A 557 20.04 -27.03 11.06
N THR A 558 20.23 -26.22 12.10
CA THR A 558 21.22 -26.49 13.15
C THR A 558 20.67 -27.30 14.33
N GLU A 559 19.34 -27.32 14.49
CA GLU A 559 18.62 -27.84 15.65
C GLU A 559 19.07 -27.24 17.00
N ASP A 560 19.76 -26.09 17.01
CA ASP A 560 20.27 -25.45 18.23
C ASP A 560 19.13 -24.77 19.03
N PRO A 561 18.81 -25.23 20.25
CA PRO A 561 17.74 -24.65 21.06
C PRO A 561 18.02 -23.20 21.51
N ALA A 562 19.28 -22.79 21.60
CA ALA A 562 19.65 -21.43 21.99
C ALA A 562 19.22 -20.39 20.93
N VAL A 563 19.20 -20.80 19.66
CA VAL A 563 18.75 -19.96 18.53
C VAL A 563 17.24 -19.70 18.62
N LEU A 564 16.44 -20.71 19.00
CA LEU A 564 15.00 -20.54 19.21
C LEU A 564 14.67 -19.60 20.38
N LEU A 565 15.47 -19.62 21.45
CA LEU A 565 15.32 -18.69 22.57
C LEU A 565 15.48 -17.24 22.13
N ALA A 566 16.47 -16.96 21.28
CA ALA A 566 16.67 -15.63 20.71
C ALA A 566 15.51 -15.23 19.77
N ALA A 567 14.99 -16.18 18.97
CA ALA A 567 13.84 -15.94 18.09
C ALA A 567 12.58 -15.61 18.91
N GLU A 568 12.32 -16.37 19.97
CA GLU A 568 11.22 -16.12 20.89
C GLU A 568 11.32 -14.72 21.49
N ASP A 569 12.49 -14.32 22.00
CA ASP A 569 12.66 -13.02 22.63
C ASP A 569 12.40 -11.87 21.65
N ALA A 570 12.88 -11.97 20.41
CA ALA A 570 12.62 -10.99 19.37
C ALA A 570 11.12 -10.88 19.04
N TYR A 571 10.41 -12.01 18.90
CA TYR A 571 8.95 -11.99 18.69
C TYR A 571 8.18 -11.44 19.90
N ARG A 572 8.62 -11.74 21.12
CA ARG A 572 8.06 -11.20 22.37
C ARG A 572 8.18 -9.68 22.41
N GLN A 573 9.33 -9.13 22.02
CA GLN A 573 9.54 -7.69 21.93
C GLN A 573 8.54 -7.06 20.95
N VAL A 574 8.39 -7.62 19.73
CA VAL A 574 7.43 -7.11 18.74
C VAL A 574 5.99 -7.17 19.25
N ALA A 575 5.56 -8.29 19.83
CA ALA A 575 4.19 -8.44 20.36
C ALA A 575 3.88 -7.45 21.52
N GLY A 576 4.91 -7.04 22.25
CA GLY A 576 4.82 -6.10 23.38
C GLY A 576 4.77 -4.61 22.99
N ILE A 577 5.04 -4.24 21.74
CA ILE A 577 4.95 -2.84 21.28
C ILE A 577 3.47 -2.49 21.09
N THR A 578 2.87 -1.83 22.07
CA THR A 578 1.43 -1.51 22.08
C THR A 578 1.01 -0.53 20.99
N ALA A 579 1.95 0.26 20.44
CA ALA A 579 1.70 1.17 19.32
C ALA A 579 1.51 0.43 17.97
N LEU A 580 1.87 -0.85 17.86
CA LEU A 580 1.68 -1.61 16.62
C LEU A 580 0.22 -2.03 16.43
N PRO A 581 -0.24 -2.14 15.16
CA PRO A 581 -1.55 -2.71 14.85
C PRO A 581 -1.72 -4.10 15.47
N ALA A 582 -2.94 -4.40 15.93
CA ALA A 582 -3.28 -5.68 16.57
C ALA A 582 -2.87 -6.88 15.70
N ALA A 583 -3.07 -6.81 14.38
CA ALA A 583 -2.69 -7.87 13.45
C ALA A 583 -1.19 -8.20 13.47
N GLN A 584 -0.32 -7.20 13.53
CA GLN A 584 1.12 -7.43 13.60
C GLN A 584 1.52 -8.05 14.94
N ARG A 585 0.88 -7.63 16.03
CA ARG A 585 1.10 -8.18 17.37
C ARG A 585 0.61 -9.62 17.50
N VAL A 586 -0.53 -9.96 16.89
CA VAL A 586 -1.05 -11.33 16.82
C VAL A 586 -0.06 -12.25 16.11
N ARG A 587 0.42 -11.87 14.91
CA ARG A 587 1.41 -12.68 14.17
C ARG A 587 2.71 -12.88 14.95
N ALA A 588 3.19 -11.83 15.61
CA ALA A 588 4.38 -11.92 16.46
C ALA A 588 4.15 -12.84 17.67
N ALA A 589 3.01 -12.71 18.36
CA ALA A 589 2.65 -13.56 19.49
C ALA A 589 2.49 -15.03 19.08
N TYR A 590 1.87 -15.29 17.91
CA TYR A 590 1.76 -16.64 17.37
C TYR A 590 3.16 -17.23 17.06
N SER A 591 4.00 -16.46 16.37
CA SER A 591 5.38 -16.88 16.03
C SER A 591 6.24 -17.12 17.27
N ARG A 592 6.03 -16.33 18.33
CA ARG A 592 6.63 -16.57 19.66
C ARG A 592 6.22 -17.92 20.22
N GLY A 593 4.91 -18.21 20.20
CA GLY A 593 4.35 -19.47 20.68
C GLY A 593 4.93 -20.67 19.95
N VAL A 594 4.99 -20.61 18.61
CA VAL A 594 5.61 -21.63 17.76
C VAL A 594 7.08 -21.84 18.12
N ALA A 595 7.88 -20.76 18.23
CA ALA A 595 9.30 -20.87 18.57
C ALA A 595 9.54 -21.49 19.96
N ALA A 596 8.66 -21.22 20.94
CA ALA A 596 8.74 -21.84 22.26
C ALA A 596 8.26 -23.30 22.26
N ALA A 597 7.25 -23.64 21.46
CA ALA A 597 6.76 -25.02 21.30
C ALA A 597 7.78 -25.91 20.59
N ASP A 598 8.43 -25.40 19.53
CA ASP A 598 9.54 -26.06 18.83
C ASP A 598 10.70 -26.36 19.81
N ALA A 599 10.90 -25.51 20.83
CA ALA A 599 11.88 -25.70 21.91
C ALA A 599 11.38 -26.59 23.07
N GLY A 600 10.18 -27.17 23.00
CA GLY A 600 9.57 -28.00 24.05
C GLY A 600 9.18 -27.23 25.32
N ARG A 601 9.07 -25.89 25.25
CA ARG A 601 8.76 -25.01 26.38
C ARG A 601 7.28 -24.66 26.41
N TRP A 602 6.48 -25.65 26.81
CA TRP A 602 5.01 -25.62 26.70
C TRP A 602 4.33 -24.47 27.44
N GLU A 603 4.84 -24.03 28.59
CA GLU A 603 4.28 -22.87 29.32
C GLU A 603 4.48 -21.56 28.53
N GLN A 604 5.71 -21.29 28.08
CA GLN A 604 6.02 -20.08 27.32
C GLN A 604 5.35 -20.09 25.93
N ALA A 605 5.21 -21.27 25.33
CA ALA A 605 4.46 -21.46 24.10
C ALA A 605 3.00 -21.08 24.28
N LEU A 606 2.37 -21.61 25.34
CA LEU A 606 0.99 -21.31 25.67
C LEU A 606 0.78 -19.82 25.95
N ASP A 607 1.68 -19.15 26.70
CA ASP A 607 1.60 -17.70 26.92
C ASP A 607 1.59 -16.89 25.60
N GLY A 608 2.41 -17.31 24.62
CA GLY A 608 2.45 -16.68 23.29
C GLY A 608 1.14 -16.88 22.51
N PHE A 609 0.63 -18.11 22.51
CA PHE A 609 -0.63 -18.44 21.83
C PHE A 609 -1.85 -17.78 22.48
N GLU A 610 -1.90 -17.72 23.82
CA GLU A 610 -2.95 -17.03 24.57
C GLU A 610 -2.97 -15.54 24.25
N LEU A 611 -1.80 -14.89 24.19
CA LEU A 611 -1.71 -13.48 23.79
C LEU A 611 -2.20 -13.29 22.34
N ALA A 612 -1.81 -14.16 21.41
CA ALA A 612 -2.28 -14.11 20.04
C ALA A 612 -3.81 -14.24 19.95
N LEU A 613 -4.39 -15.23 20.64
CA LEU A 613 -5.84 -15.46 20.68
C LEU A 613 -6.59 -14.31 21.37
N ALA A 614 -6.03 -13.69 22.41
CA ALA A 614 -6.62 -12.55 23.08
C ALA A 614 -6.64 -11.28 22.20
N LEU A 615 -5.62 -11.11 21.35
CA LEU A 615 -5.53 -9.99 20.43
C LEU A 615 -6.29 -10.21 19.11
N LEU A 616 -6.57 -11.47 18.75
CA LEU A 616 -7.19 -11.87 17.48
C LEU A 616 -8.50 -11.13 17.17
N PRO A 617 -9.47 -10.97 18.10
CA PRO A 617 -10.70 -10.23 17.80
C PRO A 617 -10.46 -8.78 17.39
N PHE A 618 -9.38 -8.17 17.86
CA PHE A 618 -9.00 -6.79 17.53
C PHE A 618 -8.26 -6.69 16.18
N SER A 619 -7.57 -7.75 15.76
CA SER A 619 -6.90 -7.78 14.45
C SER A 619 -7.85 -8.02 13.28
N ILE A 620 -8.99 -8.66 13.53
CA ILE A 620 -10.06 -8.89 12.55
C ILE A 620 -11.28 -8.05 12.90
N SER A 621 -11.05 -6.74 12.98
CA SER A 621 -12.11 -5.76 13.24
C SER A 621 -13.24 -5.90 12.22
N ARG A 622 -14.49 -5.72 12.67
CA ARG A 622 -15.68 -5.74 11.81
C ARG A 622 -15.65 -4.70 10.67
N ARG A 623 -14.78 -3.70 10.78
CA ARG A 623 -14.52 -2.65 9.78
C ARG A 623 -13.75 -3.13 8.55
N LEU A 624 -12.91 -4.16 8.72
CA LEU A 624 -12.22 -4.77 7.59
C LEU A 624 -13.26 -5.39 6.66
N THR A 625 -13.01 -5.33 5.35
CA THR A 625 -13.84 -6.08 4.41
C THR A 625 -13.82 -7.56 4.81
N ARG A 626 -14.84 -8.31 4.40
CA ARG A 626 -14.89 -9.74 4.72
C ARG A 626 -13.62 -10.46 4.23
N ASP A 627 -13.10 -10.02 3.09
CA ASP A 627 -11.91 -10.54 2.43
C ASP A 627 -10.64 -10.22 3.24
N ASP A 628 -10.54 -9.01 3.78
CA ASP A 628 -9.40 -8.61 4.64
C ASP A 628 -9.42 -9.34 5.99
N GLN A 629 -10.61 -9.57 6.57
CA GLN A 629 -10.76 -10.39 7.78
C GLN A 629 -10.31 -11.83 7.51
N GLU A 630 -10.75 -12.40 6.41
CA GLU A 630 -10.40 -13.75 5.95
C GLU A 630 -8.89 -13.85 5.70
N HIS A 631 -8.29 -12.90 5.00
CA HIS A 631 -6.85 -12.84 4.79
C HIS A 631 -6.06 -12.75 6.10
N GLY A 632 -6.54 -11.95 7.06
CA GLY A 632 -5.96 -11.87 8.40
C GLY A 632 -5.95 -13.22 9.13
N LEU A 633 -7.03 -14.01 9.03
CA LEU A 633 -7.14 -15.32 9.67
C LEU A 633 -6.27 -16.39 9.01
N ILE A 634 -6.07 -16.34 7.69
CA ILE A 634 -5.15 -17.24 6.98
C ILE A 634 -3.74 -17.13 7.58
N SER A 635 -3.30 -15.91 7.96
CA SER A 635 -1.96 -15.68 8.51
C SER A 635 -1.70 -16.30 9.89
N VAL A 636 -2.75 -16.79 10.56
CA VAL A 636 -2.69 -17.42 11.90
C VAL A 636 -3.36 -18.80 11.91
N GLN A 637 -3.45 -19.44 10.74
CA GLN A 637 -3.98 -20.79 10.60
C GLN A 637 -3.25 -21.77 11.54
N GLY A 638 -4.00 -22.60 12.27
CA GLY A 638 -3.44 -23.56 13.23
C GLY A 638 -3.24 -23.03 14.64
N LEU A 639 -3.33 -21.70 14.87
CA LEU A 639 -3.14 -21.07 16.19
C LEU A 639 -3.96 -21.75 17.30
N ALA A 640 -5.23 -22.03 17.06
CA ALA A 640 -6.11 -22.66 18.04
C ALA A 640 -5.69 -24.10 18.38
N ALA A 641 -5.28 -24.87 17.36
CA ALA A 641 -4.85 -26.27 17.51
C ALA A 641 -3.51 -26.36 18.26
N ASP A 642 -2.56 -25.46 17.97
CA ASP A 642 -1.27 -25.40 18.64
C ASP A 642 -1.42 -24.98 20.12
N ALA A 643 -2.28 -23.98 20.37
CA ALA A 643 -2.63 -23.56 21.73
C ALA A 643 -3.24 -24.73 22.54
N ALA A 644 -4.18 -25.44 21.94
CA ALA A 644 -4.82 -26.61 22.54
C ALA A 644 -3.81 -27.73 22.82
N ALA A 645 -2.92 -28.03 21.87
CA ALA A 645 -1.87 -29.03 22.04
C ALA A 645 -0.97 -28.71 23.25
N CYS A 646 -0.51 -27.46 23.38
CA CYS A 646 0.27 -27.01 24.54
C CYS A 646 -0.52 -27.13 25.86
N ALA A 647 -1.79 -26.70 25.88
CA ALA A 647 -2.62 -26.83 27.07
C ALA A 647 -2.85 -28.30 27.48
N VAL A 648 -3.01 -29.21 26.51
CA VAL A 648 -3.13 -30.65 26.77
C VAL A 648 -1.81 -31.25 27.28
N HIS A 649 -0.65 -30.83 26.76
CA HIS A 649 0.65 -31.21 27.33
C HIS A 649 0.79 -30.81 28.80
N LEU A 650 0.22 -29.67 29.19
CA LEU A 650 0.20 -29.19 30.57
C LEU A 650 -0.93 -29.78 31.42
N GLY A 651 -1.74 -30.69 30.88
CA GLY A 651 -2.88 -31.31 31.57
C GLY A 651 -4.08 -30.36 31.80
N ARG A 652 -4.12 -29.21 31.13
CA ARG A 652 -5.16 -28.16 31.27
C ARG A 652 -6.30 -28.37 30.27
N LEU A 653 -7.02 -29.49 30.41
CA LEU A 653 -8.00 -29.95 29.40
C LEU A 653 -9.17 -29.01 29.16
N ASP A 654 -9.79 -28.47 30.23
CA ASP A 654 -10.87 -27.48 30.08
C ASP A 654 -10.37 -26.22 29.38
N HIS A 655 -9.13 -25.81 29.66
CA HIS A 655 -8.52 -24.65 29.02
C HIS A 655 -8.28 -24.92 27.52
N ALA A 656 -7.81 -26.11 27.16
CA ALA A 656 -7.63 -26.50 25.76
C ALA A 656 -8.93 -26.37 24.95
N VAL A 657 -10.07 -26.75 25.53
CA VAL A 657 -11.39 -26.55 24.90
C VAL A 657 -11.70 -25.06 24.72
N LEU A 658 -11.45 -24.23 25.73
CA LEU A 658 -11.67 -22.79 25.63
C LEU A 658 -10.80 -22.12 24.55
N LEU A 659 -9.54 -22.55 24.42
CA LEU A 659 -8.62 -22.04 23.39
C LEU A 659 -9.10 -22.40 21.97
N LEU A 660 -9.61 -23.63 21.77
CA LEU A 660 -10.25 -24.02 20.52
C LEU A 660 -11.49 -23.17 20.24
N GLU A 661 -12.34 -22.93 21.25
CA GLU A 661 -13.54 -22.10 21.11
C GLU A 661 -13.24 -20.62 20.85
N GLN A 662 -12.08 -20.12 21.30
CA GLN A 662 -11.65 -18.75 21.09
C GLN A 662 -11.04 -18.55 19.70
N GLY A 663 -10.25 -19.51 19.21
CA GLY A 663 -9.51 -19.41 17.96
C GLY A 663 -10.19 -20.00 16.74
N ARG A 664 -11.34 -20.67 16.89
CA ARG A 664 -12.11 -21.25 15.78
C ARG A 664 -13.46 -20.54 15.61
N GLY A 665 -13.91 -20.49 14.35
CA GLY A 665 -15.17 -19.85 13.98
C GLY A 665 -15.23 -18.44 14.57
N VAL A 666 -14.16 -17.65 14.49
CA VAL A 666 -14.08 -16.35 15.15
C VAL A 666 -15.10 -15.40 14.55
N LEU A 667 -15.24 -15.39 13.22
CA LEU A 667 -16.22 -14.55 12.52
C LEU A 667 -17.66 -15.00 12.80
N LEU A 668 -17.87 -16.31 12.83
CA LEU A 668 -19.13 -16.95 13.21
C LEU A 668 -19.51 -16.60 14.66
N GLY A 669 -18.56 -16.75 15.58
CA GLY A 669 -18.71 -16.55 17.00
C GLY A 669 -18.98 -15.10 17.36
N GLN A 670 -18.32 -14.14 16.69
CA GLN A 670 -18.62 -12.72 16.82
C GLN A 670 -20.10 -12.43 16.47
N THR A 671 -20.59 -13.00 15.37
CA THR A 671 -21.97 -12.79 14.91
C THR A 671 -22.98 -13.40 15.89
N ILE A 672 -22.73 -14.63 16.35
CA ILE A 672 -23.58 -15.35 17.31
C ILE A 672 -23.62 -14.65 18.66
N THR A 673 -22.45 -14.34 19.26
CA THR A 673 -22.37 -13.71 20.58
C THR A 673 -23.06 -12.35 20.57
N ALA A 674 -22.81 -11.52 19.54
CA ALA A 674 -23.46 -10.23 19.44
C ALA A 674 -24.99 -10.35 19.34
N ARG A 675 -25.54 -11.31 18.58
CA ARG A 675 -26.99 -11.52 18.47
C ARG A 675 -27.62 -12.01 19.78
N ALA A 676 -27.06 -13.07 20.36
CA ALA A 676 -27.62 -13.69 21.57
C ALA A 676 -27.57 -12.74 22.77
N GLU A 677 -26.47 -12.02 22.95
CA GLU A 677 -26.33 -11.09 24.06
C GLU A 677 -27.10 -9.79 23.85
N LEU A 678 -27.22 -9.33 22.61
CA LEU A 678 -28.09 -8.19 22.29
C LEU A 678 -29.57 -8.53 22.53
N GLU A 679 -30.03 -9.73 22.20
CA GLU A 679 -31.39 -10.17 22.54
C GLU A 679 -31.63 -10.15 24.06
N ARG A 680 -30.69 -10.69 24.86
CA ARG A 680 -30.77 -10.62 26.34
C ARG A 680 -30.70 -9.18 26.84
N LEU A 681 -29.80 -8.37 26.31
CA LEU A 681 -29.59 -6.98 26.71
C LEU A 681 -30.83 -6.15 26.38
N ARG A 682 -31.44 -6.35 25.21
CA ARG A 682 -32.66 -5.66 24.80
C ARG A 682 -33.86 -6.03 25.66
N ALA A 683 -33.95 -7.30 26.11
CA ALA A 683 -35.01 -7.74 27.01
C ALA A 683 -34.89 -7.16 28.43
N ALA A 684 -33.67 -7.02 28.97
CA ALA A 684 -33.44 -6.57 30.35
C ALA A 684 -33.16 -5.05 30.47
N TYR A 685 -32.41 -4.49 29.52
CA TYR A 685 -31.90 -3.12 29.51
C TYR A 685 -32.00 -2.50 28.11
N PRO A 686 -33.22 -2.20 27.62
CA PRO A 686 -33.46 -1.76 26.24
C PRO A 686 -32.68 -0.50 25.84
N VAL A 687 -32.49 0.45 26.77
CA VAL A 687 -31.71 1.68 26.50
C VAL A 687 -30.23 1.39 26.25
N ALA A 688 -29.64 0.45 27.00
CA ALA A 688 -28.25 0.04 26.79
C ALA A 688 -28.10 -0.75 25.48
N ALA A 689 -29.10 -1.58 25.14
CA ALA A 689 -29.14 -2.30 23.87
C ALA A 689 -29.25 -1.36 22.67
N ASP A 690 -30.08 -0.33 22.76
CA ASP A 690 -30.25 0.64 21.67
C ASP A 690 -29.01 1.51 21.50
N ARG A 691 -28.37 1.96 22.60
CA ARG A 691 -27.05 2.62 22.54
C ARG A 691 -25.96 1.71 21.94
N PHE A 692 -25.98 0.43 22.27
CA PHE A 692 -25.04 -0.54 21.72
C PHE A 692 -25.25 -0.74 20.21
N VAL A 693 -26.50 -0.83 19.76
CA VAL A 693 -26.86 -0.92 18.34
C VAL A 693 -26.53 0.38 17.62
N GLU A 694 -26.86 1.53 18.17
CA GLU A 694 -26.57 2.84 17.56
C GLU A 694 -25.07 3.07 17.42
N LEU A 695 -24.28 2.79 18.46
CA LEU A 695 -22.83 2.92 18.40
C LEU A 695 -22.20 1.87 17.46
N ARG A 696 -22.74 0.65 17.41
CA ARG A 696 -22.35 -0.37 16.43
C ARG A 696 -22.64 0.11 15.02
N ASP A 697 -23.84 0.60 14.75
CA ASP A 697 -24.29 1.04 13.43
C ASP A 697 -23.52 2.30 12.99
N LEU A 698 -23.20 3.20 13.92
CA LEU A 698 -22.29 4.34 13.68
C LEU A 698 -20.88 3.84 13.31
N ILE A 699 -20.32 2.91 14.08
CA ILE A 699 -19.01 2.30 13.81
C ILE A 699 -18.99 1.54 12.47
N ASP A 700 -20.08 0.88 12.12
CA ASP A 700 -20.26 0.12 10.87
C ASP A 700 -20.54 1.04 9.67
N ALA A 701 -21.02 2.27 9.90
CA ALA A 701 -21.26 3.30 8.88
C ALA A 701 -20.02 4.16 8.58
N LEU A 702 -18.96 4.08 9.40
CA LEU A 702 -17.68 4.74 9.12
C LEU A 702 -17.01 4.09 7.92
N ASP A 703 -16.68 4.88 6.90
CA ASP A 703 -15.86 4.42 5.78
C ASP A 703 -14.40 4.18 6.27
N PRO A 704 -13.80 3.00 6.05
CA PRO A 704 -12.40 2.74 6.41
C PRO A 704 -11.41 3.76 5.84
N ALA A 705 -11.78 4.40 4.72
CA ALA A 705 -10.90 5.22 3.91
C ALA A 705 -11.02 6.74 4.12
N GLU A 706 -12.07 7.27 4.78
CA GLU A 706 -12.39 8.71 4.69
C GLU A 706 -12.42 9.54 5.99
N GLU A 707 -12.33 8.96 7.21
CA GLU A 707 -12.48 9.77 8.44
C GLU A 707 -11.36 9.65 9.49
N ASP A 708 -11.18 10.77 10.21
CA ASP A 708 -10.13 11.15 11.15
C ASP A 708 -9.76 10.05 12.15
N THR A 709 -8.45 9.85 12.35
CA THR A 709 -7.90 8.89 13.31
C THR A 709 -8.43 9.17 14.73
N ASP A 710 -8.73 10.44 15.03
CA ASP A 710 -9.30 10.87 16.30
C ASP A 710 -10.76 10.45 16.48
N GLU A 711 -11.59 10.47 15.43
CA GLU A 711 -12.99 10.03 15.51
C GLU A 711 -13.10 8.51 15.63
N ARG A 712 -12.20 7.77 14.95
CA ARG A 712 -12.07 6.32 15.12
C ARG A 712 -11.58 5.92 16.50
N HIS A 713 -10.58 6.60 17.06
CA HIS A 713 -10.12 6.38 18.43
C HIS A 713 -11.20 6.75 19.44
N MET A 714 -11.93 7.84 19.21
CA MET A 714 -13.04 8.28 20.05
C MET A 714 -14.19 7.25 20.04
N LEU A 715 -14.64 6.78 18.88
CA LEU A 715 -15.70 5.77 18.78
C LEU A 715 -15.23 4.38 19.28
N ALA A 716 -13.95 4.03 19.12
CA ALA A 716 -13.37 2.82 19.72
C ALA A 716 -13.27 2.92 21.25
N ALA A 717 -12.93 4.10 21.79
CA ALA A 717 -12.96 4.38 23.22
C ALA A 717 -14.39 4.35 23.75
N TYR A 718 -15.35 4.98 23.08
CA TYR A 718 -16.77 4.90 23.42
C TYR A 718 -17.30 3.46 23.34
N TRP A 719 -16.82 2.65 22.39
CA TRP A 719 -17.17 1.24 22.32
C TRP A 719 -16.63 0.47 23.53
N ALA A 720 -15.36 0.67 23.88
CA ALA A 720 -14.75 0.05 25.06
C ALA A 720 -15.45 0.47 26.36
N ASP A 721 -15.76 1.75 26.49
CA ASP A 721 -16.47 2.32 27.64
C ASP A 721 -17.90 1.79 27.74
N LEU A 722 -18.64 1.71 26.63
CA LEU A 722 -20.00 1.17 26.60
C LEU A 722 -20.02 -0.33 26.93
N VAL A 723 -19.07 -1.10 26.39
CA VAL A 723 -18.92 -2.52 26.75
C VAL A 723 -18.58 -2.67 28.23
N ALA A 724 -17.68 -1.84 28.77
CA ALA A 724 -17.37 -1.84 30.20
C ALA A 724 -18.59 -1.46 31.05
N GLU A 725 -19.37 -0.45 30.64
CA GLU A 725 -20.63 -0.05 31.27
C GLU A 725 -21.62 -1.22 31.30
N ILE A 726 -21.85 -1.88 30.15
CA ILE A 726 -22.75 -3.04 30.05
C ILE A 726 -22.26 -4.18 30.97
N ARG A 727 -20.94 -4.40 31.07
CA ARG A 727 -20.37 -5.41 31.98
C ARG A 727 -20.61 -5.11 33.46
N THR A 728 -20.90 -3.87 33.85
CA THR A 728 -21.30 -3.57 35.22
C THR A 728 -22.77 -3.91 35.52
N LEU A 729 -23.59 -4.14 34.49
CA LEU A 729 -25.01 -4.46 34.66
C LEU A 729 -25.21 -5.87 35.24
N PRO A 730 -26.14 -6.06 36.21
CA PRO A 730 -26.46 -7.38 36.74
C PRO A 730 -26.83 -8.38 35.64
N GLY A 731 -26.07 -9.47 35.55
CA GLY A 731 -26.25 -10.53 34.54
C GLY A 731 -25.45 -10.38 33.24
N PHE A 732 -24.65 -9.30 33.11
CA PHE A 732 -23.87 -8.97 31.92
C PHE A 732 -22.36 -8.86 32.16
N GLY A 733 -21.85 -9.32 33.31
CA GLY A 733 -20.42 -9.27 33.66
C GLY A 733 -19.44 -9.87 32.63
N GLY A 734 -19.91 -10.79 31.77
CA GLY A 734 -19.16 -11.38 30.66
C GLY A 734 -19.63 -10.92 29.27
N PHE A 735 -20.26 -9.75 29.15
CA PHE A 735 -20.79 -9.26 27.86
C PHE A 735 -19.69 -9.15 26.80
N LEU A 736 -19.87 -9.84 25.68
CA LEU A 736 -18.98 -10.09 24.55
C LEU A 736 -17.73 -10.94 24.86
N ASP A 737 -17.64 -11.56 26.04
CA ASP A 737 -16.56 -12.50 26.34
C ASP A 737 -16.81 -13.88 25.70
N GLY A 738 -15.76 -14.70 25.67
CA GLY A 738 -15.86 -16.11 25.27
C GLY A 738 -16.70 -16.94 26.26
N PRO A 739 -17.19 -18.11 25.84
CA PRO A 739 -18.00 -18.96 26.70
C PRO A 739 -17.18 -19.46 27.89
N THR A 740 -17.82 -19.53 29.06
CA THR A 740 -17.21 -20.11 30.27
C THR A 740 -17.13 -21.64 30.17
N THR A 741 -16.25 -22.26 30.95
CA THR A 741 -16.17 -23.73 31.04
C THR A 741 -17.52 -24.37 31.39
N ALA A 742 -18.33 -23.71 32.23
CA ALA A 742 -19.65 -24.20 32.61
C ALA A 742 -20.63 -24.19 31.42
N GLU A 743 -20.63 -23.13 30.62
CA GLU A 743 -21.47 -23.00 29.42
C GLU A 743 -21.07 -24.02 28.35
N VAL A 744 -19.76 -24.18 28.12
CA VAL A 744 -19.24 -25.19 27.20
C VAL A 744 -19.68 -26.59 27.65
N ARG A 745 -19.48 -26.97 28.91
CA ARG A 745 -19.88 -28.30 29.43
C ARG A 745 -21.39 -28.54 29.40
N ALA A 746 -22.22 -27.50 29.62
CA ALA A 746 -23.68 -27.61 29.52
C ALA A 746 -24.12 -28.06 28.11
N CYS A 747 -23.36 -27.72 27.07
CA CYS A 747 -23.58 -28.21 25.70
C CYS A 747 -23.27 -29.70 25.50
N ALA A 748 -22.79 -30.45 26.50
CA ALA A 748 -22.75 -31.91 26.39
C ALA A 748 -24.03 -32.61 26.91
N GLY A 749 -25.03 -31.85 27.37
CA GLY A 749 -26.22 -32.40 28.03
C GLY A 749 -27.14 -33.26 27.13
N ARG A 750 -27.11 -33.08 25.80
CA ARG A 750 -27.85 -33.92 24.82
C ARG A 750 -27.00 -35.02 24.18
N GLY A 751 -25.75 -35.19 24.64
CA GLY A 751 -24.78 -36.17 24.15
C GLY A 751 -23.39 -35.56 23.93
N PRO A 752 -22.35 -36.39 23.73
CA PRO A 752 -20.97 -35.93 23.69
C PRO A 752 -20.67 -35.01 22.49
N VAL A 753 -19.85 -33.99 22.72
CA VAL A 753 -19.32 -33.11 21.67
C VAL A 753 -17.82 -33.38 21.54
N VAL A 754 -17.38 -33.76 20.35
CA VAL A 754 -16.00 -34.17 20.08
C VAL A 754 -15.29 -33.07 19.31
N LEU A 755 -14.41 -32.34 19.99
CA LEU A 755 -13.53 -31.36 19.36
C LEU A 755 -12.26 -32.07 18.90
N VAL A 756 -12.07 -32.19 17.59
CA VAL A 756 -10.90 -32.86 17.02
C VAL A 756 -9.98 -31.83 16.40
N TYR A 757 -8.70 -31.85 16.75
CA TYR A 757 -7.69 -30.98 16.16
C TYR A 757 -6.42 -31.77 15.81
N ALA A 758 -5.68 -31.23 14.84
CA ALA A 758 -4.37 -31.74 14.47
C ALA A 758 -3.34 -30.61 14.57
N SER A 759 -2.26 -30.84 15.31
CA SER A 759 -1.14 -29.90 15.47
C SER A 759 0.18 -30.65 15.29
N PRO A 760 1.26 -30.00 14.81
CA PRO A 760 2.59 -30.62 14.71
C PRO A 760 3.10 -31.16 16.06
N TYR A 761 2.66 -30.58 17.17
CA TYR A 761 3.12 -30.96 18.51
C TYR A 761 2.36 -32.16 19.07
N ARG A 762 1.05 -32.22 18.84
CA ARG A 762 0.17 -33.30 19.29
C ARG A 762 -1.20 -33.19 18.60
N SER A 763 -1.80 -34.32 18.25
CA SER A 763 -3.20 -34.38 17.77
C SER A 763 -4.07 -35.14 18.76
N ASP A 764 -5.25 -34.61 19.08
CA ASP A 764 -6.19 -35.21 20.03
C ASP A 764 -7.64 -34.98 19.61
N ALA A 765 -8.53 -35.81 20.13
CA ALA A 765 -9.94 -35.50 20.26
C ALA A 765 -10.27 -35.19 21.73
N LEU A 766 -10.78 -33.99 21.99
CA LEU A 766 -11.30 -33.59 23.29
C LEU A 766 -12.80 -33.89 23.32
N VAL A 767 -13.17 -34.97 24.00
CA VAL A 767 -14.56 -35.42 24.14
C VAL A 767 -15.18 -34.72 25.34
N LEU A 768 -16.05 -33.75 25.06
CA LEU A 768 -16.76 -32.99 26.04
C LEU A 768 -17.97 -33.78 26.56
N LEU A 769 -17.95 -34.07 27.86
CA LEU A 769 -19.03 -34.71 28.61
C LEU A 769 -19.58 -33.71 29.66
N PRO A 770 -20.79 -33.93 30.22
CA PRO A 770 -21.38 -33.00 31.19
C PRO A 770 -20.51 -32.74 32.43
N ASP A 771 -19.73 -33.74 32.87
CA ASP A 771 -18.94 -33.72 34.10
C ASP A 771 -17.44 -33.50 33.87
N ARG A 772 -16.91 -33.79 32.68
CA ARG A 772 -15.47 -33.76 32.38
C ARG A 772 -15.16 -33.62 30.88
N VAL A 773 -13.91 -33.30 30.57
CA VAL A 773 -13.33 -33.43 29.23
C VAL A 773 -12.46 -34.68 29.21
N LEU A 774 -12.74 -35.60 28.28
CA LEU A 774 -11.97 -36.82 28.07
C LEU A 774 -11.03 -36.64 26.87
N PRO A 775 -9.70 -36.64 27.06
CA PRO A 775 -8.75 -36.53 25.97
C PRO A 775 -8.50 -37.90 25.33
N VAL A 776 -8.58 -37.98 24.01
CA VAL A 776 -8.29 -39.17 23.21
C VAL A 776 -7.12 -38.86 22.29
N PRO A 777 -5.91 -39.40 22.52
CA PRO A 777 -4.75 -39.16 21.67
C PRO A 777 -4.95 -39.73 20.26
N LEU A 778 -4.58 -38.97 19.23
CA LEU A 778 -4.68 -39.36 17.82
C LEU A 778 -3.31 -39.35 17.13
N PRO A 779 -2.35 -40.21 17.54
CA PRO A 779 -0.97 -40.15 17.06
C PRO A 779 -0.81 -40.42 15.56
N GLY A 780 -1.79 -41.09 14.93
CA GLY A 780 -1.81 -41.31 13.47
C GLY A 780 -2.34 -40.13 12.66
N ALA A 781 -2.90 -39.10 13.31
CA ALA A 781 -3.59 -37.99 12.66
C ALA A 781 -2.80 -36.67 12.78
N GLY A 782 -1.51 -36.69 12.46
CA GLY A 782 -0.71 -35.47 12.34
C GLY A 782 -1.17 -34.60 11.15
N PRO A 783 -0.96 -33.28 11.19
CA PRO A 783 -1.53 -32.33 10.21
C PRO A 783 -1.19 -32.70 8.76
N ALA A 784 0.08 -32.99 8.45
CA ALA A 784 0.51 -33.37 7.10
C ALA A 784 -0.13 -34.68 6.61
N VAL A 785 -0.37 -35.64 7.51
CA VAL A 785 -0.99 -36.93 7.17
C VAL A 785 -2.48 -36.75 6.90
N VAL A 786 -3.17 -35.97 7.74
CA VAL A 786 -4.58 -35.64 7.53
C VAL A 786 -4.76 -34.89 6.21
N GLU A 787 -3.92 -33.90 5.93
CA GLU A 787 -3.96 -33.12 4.69
C GLU A 787 -3.72 -34.01 3.46
N ALA A 788 -2.79 -34.98 3.55
CA ALA A 788 -2.59 -35.96 2.49
C ALA A 788 -3.85 -36.82 2.25
N GLN A 789 -4.56 -37.23 3.30
CA GLN A 789 -5.80 -38.00 3.17
C GLN A 789 -6.95 -37.14 2.62
N ALA A 790 -7.05 -35.88 3.02
CA ALA A 790 -8.03 -34.93 2.46
C ALA A 790 -7.79 -34.70 0.96
N ARG A 791 -6.53 -34.56 0.53
CA ARG A 791 -6.17 -34.50 -0.90
C ARG A 791 -6.52 -35.79 -1.64
N ARG A 792 -6.18 -36.96 -1.07
CA ARG A 792 -6.56 -38.27 -1.66
C ARG A 792 -8.07 -38.39 -1.84
N LEU A 793 -8.85 -37.95 -0.85
CA LEU A 793 -10.31 -37.91 -0.92
C LEU A 793 -10.77 -37.03 -2.08
N GLY A 794 -10.25 -35.81 -2.19
CA GLY A 794 -10.57 -34.86 -3.25
C GLY A 794 -10.29 -35.42 -4.65
N THR A 795 -9.10 -35.99 -4.86
CA THR A 795 -8.72 -36.62 -6.13
C THR A 795 -9.64 -37.79 -6.47
N ALA A 796 -9.91 -38.67 -5.52
CA ALA A 796 -10.80 -39.82 -5.75
C ALA A 796 -12.23 -39.38 -6.07
N LEU A 797 -12.75 -38.33 -5.44
CA LEU A 797 -14.07 -37.78 -5.78
C LEU A 797 -14.12 -37.21 -7.20
N ALA A 798 -13.06 -36.54 -7.65
CA ALA A 798 -12.97 -36.03 -9.02
C ALA A 798 -12.91 -37.17 -10.05
N GLU A 799 -12.15 -38.23 -9.77
CA GLU A 799 -12.06 -39.41 -10.63
C GLU A 799 -13.36 -40.22 -10.66
N ALA A 800 -14.07 -40.34 -9.53
CA ALA A 800 -15.37 -41.02 -9.43
C ALA A 800 -16.46 -40.37 -10.30
N ALA A 801 -16.29 -39.09 -10.67
CA ALA A 801 -17.21 -38.40 -11.56
C ALA A 801 -17.05 -38.80 -13.04
N VAL A 802 -16.00 -39.56 -13.40
CA VAL A 802 -15.67 -39.97 -14.78
C VAL A 802 -15.81 -41.49 -14.94
N PRO A 803 -16.47 -42.00 -16.00
CA PRO A 803 -16.78 -43.44 -16.14
C PRO A 803 -15.58 -44.40 -16.13
N ASP A 804 -14.43 -44.00 -16.68
CA ASP A 804 -13.27 -44.89 -16.89
C ASP A 804 -12.45 -45.15 -15.61
N GLY A 805 -12.62 -44.32 -14.56
CA GLY A 805 -11.86 -44.38 -13.30
C GLY A 805 -12.67 -44.78 -12.06
N GLU A 806 -13.98 -45.00 -12.22
CA GLU A 806 -14.94 -45.06 -11.11
C GLU A 806 -14.58 -46.10 -10.04
N ARG A 807 -14.15 -47.30 -10.42
CA ARG A 807 -13.87 -48.39 -9.47
C ARG A 807 -12.67 -48.11 -8.57
N ALA A 808 -11.53 -47.69 -9.14
CA ALA A 808 -10.33 -47.38 -8.39
C ALA A 808 -10.55 -46.16 -7.46
N ALA A 809 -11.36 -45.21 -7.92
CA ALA A 809 -11.80 -44.08 -7.12
C ALA A 809 -12.64 -44.51 -5.90
N GLN A 810 -13.63 -45.41 -6.07
CA GLN A 810 -14.40 -45.93 -4.93
C GLN A 810 -13.54 -46.73 -3.94
N GLU A 811 -12.57 -47.51 -4.44
CA GLU A 811 -11.61 -48.24 -3.60
C GLU A 811 -10.76 -47.26 -2.76
N THR A 812 -10.22 -46.22 -3.39
CA THR A 812 -9.49 -45.14 -2.69
C THR A 812 -10.36 -44.43 -1.66
N LEU A 813 -11.63 -44.14 -1.99
CA LEU A 813 -12.59 -43.58 -1.05
C LEU A 813 -12.80 -44.48 0.17
N ALA A 814 -12.98 -45.78 -0.04
CA ALA A 814 -13.13 -46.75 1.05
C ALA A 814 -11.87 -46.83 1.94
N GLU A 815 -10.67 -46.74 1.34
CA GLU A 815 -9.41 -46.69 2.09
C GLU A 815 -9.31 -45.42 2.96
N VAL A 816 -9.70 -44.25 2.45
CA VAL A 816 -9.70 -43.01 3.24
C VAL A 816 -10.71 -43.11 4.40
N LEU A 817 -11.89 -43.69 4.16
CA LEU A 817 -12.89 -43.92 5.22
C LEU A 817 -12.40 -44.89 6.29
N ALA A 818 -11.70 -45.95 5.90
CA ALA A 818 -11.09 -46.92 6.81
C ALA A 818 -9.95 -46.29 7.62
N TRP A 819 -9.08 -45.50 6.98
CA TRP A 819 -8.01 -44.77 7.66
C TRP A 819 -8.57 -43.76 8.68
N THR A 820 -9.61 -43.02 8.29
CA THR A 820 -10.29 -42.06 9.19
C THR A 820 -10.96 -42.77 10.37
N TRP A 821 -11.40 -44.01 10.18
CA TRP A 821 -11.83 -44.86 11.28
C TRP A 821 -10.67 -45.21 12.19
N ASP A 822 -9.62 -45.84 11.68
CA ASP A 822 -8.54 -46.40 12.49
C ASP A 822 -7.76 -45.33 13.27
N HIS A 823 -7.66 -44.11 12.75
CA HIS A 823 -6.80 -43.06 13.33
C HIS A 823 -7.53 -41.86 13.93
N VAL A 824 -8.85 -41.73 13.72
CA VAL A 824 -9.62 -40.57 14.22
C VAL A 824 -10.87 -41.02 14.98
N THR A 825 -11.82 -41.63 14.28
CA THR A 825 -13.16 -41.85 14.84
C THR A 825 -13.29 -43.12 15.69
N GLY A 826 -12.65 -44.22 15.29
CA GLY A 826 -12.61 -45.47 16.06
C GLY A 826 -12.10 -45.28 17.49
N PRO A 827 -10.92 -44.65 17.70
CA PRO A 827 -10.41 -44.35 19.04
C PRO A 827 -11.37 -43.54 19.92
N VAL A 828 -12.11 -42.60 19.33
CA VAL A 828 -13.12 -41.80 20.03
C VAL A 828 -14.33 -42.65 20.43
N LEU A 829 -14.82 -43.49 19.52
CA LEU A 829 -15.97 -44.36 19.78
C LEU A 829 -15.63 -45.44 20.83
N ASP A 830 -14.42 -46.00 20.79
CA ASP A 830 -13.90 -46.92 21.81
C ASP A 830 -13.83 -46.24 23.19
N ALA A 831 -13.33 -45.00 23.25
CA ALA A 831 -13.27 -44.21 24.48
C ALA A 831 -14.66 -43.87 25.05
N LEU A 832 -15.67 -43.78 24.19
CA LEU A 832 -17.08 -43.60 24.55
C LEU A 832 -17.80 -44.93 24.87
N GLY A 833 -17.15 -46.08 24.66
CA GLY A 833 -17.75 -47.41 24.85
C GLY A 833 -18.76 -47.81 23.78
N LEU A 834 -18.72 -47.18 22.60
CA LEU A 834 -19.62 -47.45 21.48
C LEU A 834 -18.99 -48.48 20.53
N SER A 835 -19.06 -49.77 20.88
CA SER A 835 -18.38 -50.86 20.16
C SER A 835 -19.32 -51.86 19.48
N ALA A 836 -20.63 -51.69 19.60
CA ALA A 836 -21.63 -52.53 18.95
C ALA A 836 -22.87 -51.72 18.53
N PRO A 837 -23.56 -52.10 17.44
CA PRO A 837 -24.80 -51.47 17.04
C PRO A 837 -25.86 -51.50 18.15
N PRO A 838 -26.71 -50.46 18.30
CA PRO A 838 -27.71 -50.39 19.36
C PRO A 838 -28.75 -51.51 19.24
N ALA A 839 -28.86 -52.34 20.28
CA ALA A 839 -29.73 -53.53 20.30
C ALA A 839 -31.20 -53.23 20.63
N ASP A 840 -31.46 -52.12 21.33
CA ASP A 840 -32.79 -51.68 21.78
C ASP A 840 -33.46 -50.68 20.81
N GLY A 841 -32.78 -50.34 19.71
CA GLY A 841 -33.24 -49.37 18.72
C GLY A 841 -33.06 -47.91 19.14
N VAL A 842 -32.47 -47.63 20.32
CA VAL A 842 -32.15 -46.28 20.77
C VAL A 842 -30.77 -45.90 20.26
N TRP A 843 -30.71 -44.93 19.36
CA TRP A 843 -29.46 -44.53 18.73
C TRP A 843 -28.69 -43.49 19.56
N PRO A 844 -27.41 -43.74 19.90
CA PRO A 844 -26.56 -42.73 20.52
C PRO A 844 -26.37 -41.50 19.60
N ARG A 845 -26.43 -40.30 20.19
CA ARG A 845 -26.18 -39.03 19.49
C ARG A 845 -24.75 -38.54 19.76
N LEU A 846 -24.10 -38.02 18.72
CA LEU A 846 -22.74 -37.49 18.78
C LEU A 846 -22.59 -36.25 17.91
N TRP A 847 -21.84 -35.25 18.38
CA TRP A 847 -21.49 -34.07 17.59
C TRP A 847 -19.98 -34.00 17.32
N TRP A 848 -19.61 -33.81 16.06
CA TRP A 848 -18.23 -33.62 15.63
C TRP A 848 -17.95 -32.12 15.41
N SER A 849 -16.86 -31.64 16.00
CA SER A 849 -16.31 -30.30 15.78
C SER A 849 -14.88 -30.43 15.24
N PRO A 850 -14.71 -30.84 13.96
CA PRO A 850 -13.38 -31.02 13.37
C PRO A 850 -12.70 -29.67 13.10
N GLY A 851 -11.42 -29.55 13.40
CA GLY A 851 -10.59 -28.38 13.09
C GLY A 851 -9.60 -28.65 11.95
N GLY A 852 -9.21 -27.58 11.25
CA GLY A 852 -8.26 -27.67 10.15
C GLY A 852 -8.65 -28.68 9.06
N PRO A 853 -7.68 -29.37 8.44
CA PRO A 853 -7.93 -30.35 7.37
C PRO A 853 -8.86 -31.52 7.74
N LEU A 854 -9.06 -31.80 9.03
CA LEU A 854 -10.02 -32.83 9.48
C LEU A 854 -11.46 -32.50 9.07
N ALA A 855 -11.79 -31.21 8.88
CA ALA A 855 -13.12 -30.78 8.47
C ALA A 855 -13.49 -31.24 7.05
N ALA A 856 -12.50 -31.59 6.21
CA ALA A 856 -12.72 -32.14 4.88
C ALA A 856 -13.06 -33.65 4.89
N LEU A 857 -12.80 -34.35 5.99
CA LEU A 857 -13.03 -35.79 6.09
C LEU A 857 -14.46 -36.11 6.54
N PRO A 858 -15.15 -37.09 5.93
CA PRO A 858 -16.52 -37.46 6.29
C PRO A 858 -16.55 -38.34 7.55
N LEU A 859 -16.30 -37.75 8.73
CA LEU A 859 -16.23 -38.44 10.04
C LEU A 859 -17.49 -39.26 10.39
N HIS A 860 -18.64 -38.90 9.83
CA HIS A 860 -19.91 -39.60 10.06
C HIS A 860 -20.02 -40.91 9.28
N ALA A 861 -19.24 -41.03 8.20
CA ALA A 861 -19.24 -42.15 7.27
C ALA A 861 -17.95 -42.98 7.35
N SER A 862 -17.00 -42.62 8.21
CA SER A 862 -15.77 -43.39 8.41
C SER A 862 -16.08 -44.79 8.92
N GLY A 863 -15.31 -45.76 8.43
CA GLY A 863 -15.47 -47.15 8.85
C GLY A 863 -14.97 -48.18 7.85
N HIS A 864 -14.83 -49.40 8.36
CA HIS A 864 -14.67 -50.61 7.58
C HIS A 864 -16.06 -51.16 7.24
N HIS A 865 -16.67 -50.70 6.14
CA HIS A 865 -18.09 -50.97 5.79
C HIS A 865 -18.43 -52.44 5.47
N GLY A 866 -17.50 -53.37 5.65
CA GLY A 866 -17.76 -54.82 5.72
C GLY A 866 -18.10 -55.32 7.13
N ASP A 867 -17.89 -54.51 8.18
CA ASP A 867 -18.09 -54.86 9.58
C ASP A 867 -18.90 -53.75 10.30
N PRO A 868 -20.18 -53.99 10.65
CA PRO A 868 -21.02 -53.00 11.32
C PRO A 868 -20.51 -52.54 12.70
N SER A 869 -19.61 -53.31 13.34
CA SER A 869 -18.99 -52.90 14.61
C SER A 869 -17.85 -51.89 14.42
N ARG A 870 -17.46 -51.63 13.17
CA ARG A 870 -16.34 -50.75 12.81
C ARG A 870 -16.74 -49.63 11.86
N THR A 871 -17.96 -49.09 12.02
CA THR A 871 -18.40 -47.91 11.28
C THR A 871 -19.15 -46.94 12.16
N VAL A 872 -18.90 -45.64 12.01
CA VAL A 872 -19.63 -44.61 12.77
C VAL A 872 -21.12 -44.68 12.46
N LEU A 873 -21.46 -44.92 11.19
CA LEU A 873 -22.83 -44.98 10.70
C LEU A 873 -23.67 -46.13 11.30
N ASP A 874 -23.06 -47.19 11.83
CA ASP A 874 -23.79 -48.28 12.50
C ASP A 874 -23.74 -48.19 14.03
N LEU A 875 -23.01 -47.23 14.59
CA LEU A 875 -22.79 -47.09 16.04
C LEU A 875 -23.42 -45.82 16.63
N ALA A 876 -23.49 -44.74 15.86
CA ALA A 876 -24.01 -43.45 16.35
C ALA A 876 -24.63 -42.59 15.24
N VAL A 877 -25.58 -41.75 15.63
CA VAL A 877 -26.14 -40.70 14.77
C VAL A 877 -25.28 -39.45 14.94
N SER A 878 -24.53 -39.12 13.88
CA SER A 878 -23.59 -38.01 13.87
C SER A 878 -24.25 -36.67 13.50
N SER A 879 -23.70 -35.58 14.00
CA SER A 879 -24.00 -34.21 13.58
C SER A 879 -22.72 -33.37 13.64
N TYR A 880 -22.66 -32.28 12.89
CA TYR A 880 -21.49 -31.41 12.85
C TYR A 880 -21.80 -30.06 13.51
N THR A 881 -20.78 -29.47 14.10
CA THR A 881 -20.83 -28.09 14.58
C THR A 881 -19.47 -27.43 14.37
N PRO A 882 -19.40 -26.15 13.93
CA PRO A 882 -18.14 -25.43 13.83
C PRO A 882 -17.43 -25.25 15.19
N THR A 883 -18.22 -24.96 16.22
CA THR A 883 -17.79 -24.69 17.61
C THR A 883 -18.88 -25.14 18.60
N VAL A 884 -18.55 -25.31 19.87
CA VAL A 884 -19.52 -25.57 20.95
C VAL A 884 -20.49 -24.40 21.10
N ARG A 885 -20.02 -23.16 20.92
CA ARG A 885 -20.86 -21.96 20.89
C ARG A 885 -21.89 -21.97 19.77
N ALA A 886 -21.53 -22.41 18.56
CA ALA A 886 -22.49 -22.55 17.47
C ALA A 886 -23.57 -23.60 17.77
N LEU A 887 -23.18 -24.71 18.41
CA LEU A 887 -24.13 -25.73 18.87
C LEU A 887 -25.06 -25.21 19.97
N ALA A 888 -24.54 -24.43 20.91
CA ALA A 888 -25.33 -23.77 21.96
C ALA A 888 -26.42 -22.90 21.34
N TYR A 889 -26.03 -22.07 20.37
CA TYR A 889 -26.93 -21.20 19.63
C TYR A 889 -28.01 -22.00 18.87
N ALA A 890 -27.62 -23.04 18.13
CA ALA A 890 -28.56 -23.90 17.41
C ALA A 890 -29.56 -24.56 18.38
N ARG A 891 -29.11 -25.07 19.54
CA ARG A 891 -30.00 -25.69 20.53
C ARG A 891 -30.94 -24.70 21.20
N ALA A 892 -30.47 -23.48 21.48
CA ALA A 892 -31.33 -22.43 21.99
C ALA A 892 -32.45 -22.08 21.00
N ARG A 893 -32.14 -22.01 19.70
CA ARG A 893 -33.13 -21.80 18.63
C ARG A 893 -34.09 -22.99 18.47
N ALA A 894 -33.59 -24.22 18.59
CA ALA A 894 -34.41 -25.44 18.53
C ALA A 894 -35.40 -25.56 19.70
N ALA A 895 -35.03 -25.07 20.89
CA ALA A 895 -35.86 -25.12 22.09
C ALA A 895 -37.04 -24.12 22.08
N GLY A 896 -37.07 -23.18 21.12
CA GLY A 896 -38.19 -22.26 20.94
C GLY A 896 -39.49 -22.98 20.53
N PRO A 897 -40.66 -22.36 20.73
CA PRO A 897 -41.94 -22.98 20.36
C PRO A 897 -41.95 -23.33 18.86
N PRO A 898 -42.52 -24.48 18.47
CA PRO A 898 -42.54 -24.89 17.08
C PRO A 898 -43.42 -23.93 16.25
N PRO A 899 -42.86 -23.31 15.20
CA PRO A 899 -43.54 -22.29 14.40
C PRO A 899 -44.53 -22.96 13.44
N ALA A 900 -45.69 -22.36 13.28
CA ALA A 900 -46.64 -22.78 12.25
C ALA A 900 -46.18 -22.22 10.89
N GLY A 901 -46.01 -23.09 9.90
CA GLY A 901 -45.65 -22.64 8.56
C GLY A 901 -45.58 -23.78 7.55
N ARG A 902 -45.61 -23.43 6.26
CA ARG A 902 -45.41 -24.38 5.17
C ARG A 902 -43.94 -24.52 4.86
N LEU A 903 -43.59 -25.61 4.19
CA LEU A 903 -42.25 -25.78 3.64
C LEU A 903 -42.10 -24.97 2.35
N LEU A 904 -41.02 -24.21 2.22
CA LEU A 904 -40.66 -23.53 0.98
C LEU A 904 -39.68 -24.37 0.17
N ALA A 905 -40.04 -24.72 -1.06
CA ALA A 905 -39.13 -25.33 -2.03
C ALA A 905 -38.66 -24.28 -3.05
N VAL A 906 -37.36 -24.00 -3.07
CA VAL A 906 -36.70 -23.14 -4.07
C VAL A 906 -36.10 -24.03 -5.15
N VAL A 907 -36.60 -23.89 -6.39
CA VAL A 907 -36.42 -24.89 -7.44
C VAL A 907 -35.86 -24.26 -8.71
N VAL A 908 -34.59 -24.54 -9.00
CA VAL A 908 -33.86 -23.95 -10.13
C VAL A 908 -33.17 -25.04 -10.97
N PRO A 909 -33.92 -25.81 -11.77
CA PRO A 909 -33.36 -26.92 -12.56
C PRO A 909 -32.57 -26.45 -13.80
N ASP A 910 -32.91 -25.26 -14.30
CA ASP A 910 -32.41 -24.68 -15.54
C ASP A 910 -31.82 -23.27 -15.23
N ALA A 911 -30.69 -23.22 -14.51
CA ALA A 911 -30.01 -21.95 -14.20
C ALA A 911 -29.19 -21.45 -15.40
N PRO A 912 -29.23 -20.14 -15.76
CA PRO A 912 -28.47 -19.60 -16.89
C PRO A 912 -26.96 -19.92 -16.81
N GLY A 913 -26.36 -20.45 -17.87
CA GLY A 913 -24.92 -20.78 -17.88
C GLY A 913 -24.52 -22.04 -17.10
N ALA A 914 -25.44 -22.72 -16.42
CA ALA A 914 -25.16 -23.97 -15.69
C ALA A 914 -25.76 -25.20 -16.40
N ARG A 915 -25.26 -26.40 -16.08
CA ARG A 915 -25.82 -27.66 -16.58
C ARG A 915 -27.23 -27.88 -16.02
N ARG A 916 -28.13 -28.44 -16.84
CA ARG A 916 -29.48 -28.81 -16.40
C ARG A 916 -29.49 -29.92 -15.33
N LEU A 917 -30.25 -29.71 -14.26
CA LEU A 917 -30.51 -30.70 -13.20
C LEU A 917 -31.79 -31.51 -13.52
N GLY A 918 -31.63 -32.78 -13.91
CA GLY A 918 -32.74 -33.64 -14.35
C GLY A 918 -33.61 -34.15 -13.19
N GLY A 919 -33.00 -34.42 -12.03
CA GLY A 919 -33.64 -34.99 -10.84
C GLY A 919 -34.50 -34.02 -10.04
N VAL A 920 -34.20 -32.72 -10.07
CA VAL A 920 -34.83 -31.68 -9.23
C VAL A 920 -36.36 -31.67 -9.34
N ARG A 921 -36.91 -31.80 -10.56
CA ARG A 921 -38.37 -31.84 -10.74
C ARG A 921 -39.02 -33.09 -10.15
N ARG A 922 -38.29 -34.20 -10.05
CA ARG A 922 -38.77 -35.43 -9.40
C ARG A 922 -38.68 -35.30 -7.89
N GLU A 923 -37.57 -34.78 -7.39
CA GLU A 923 -37.33 -34.53 -5.97
C GLU A 923 -38.44 -33.68 -5.34
N VAL A 924 -38.76 -32.53 -5.95
CA VAL A 924 -39.80 -31.62 -5.44
C VAL A 924 -41.20 -32.23 -5.53
N ARG A 925 -41.45 -33.12 -6.51
CA ARG A 925 -42.72 -33.85 -6.61
C ARG A 925 -42.91 -34.84 -5.46
N GLU A 926 -41.86 -35.59 -5.10
CA GLU A 926 -41.89 -36.49 -3.94
C GLU A 926 -42.10 -35.69 -2.65
N LEU A 927 -41.39 -34.56 -2.49
CA LEU A 927 -41.54 -33.65 -1.35
C LEU A 927 -42.97 -33.10 -1.22
N SER A 928 -43.53 -32.58 -2.32
CA SER A 928 -44.89 -32.01 -2.34
C SER A 928 -45.99 -33.05 -2.12
N ALA A 929 -45.70 -34.34 -2.37
CA ALA A 929 -46.62 -35.43 -2.08
C ALA A 929 -46.64 -35.81 -0.59
N LEU A 930 -45.57 -35.50 0.15
CA LEU A 930 -45.44 -35.80 1.57
C LEU A 930 -45.96 -34.67 2.46
N LEU A 931 -45.76 -33.41 2.06
CA LEU A 931 -45.99 -32.23 2.91
C LEU A 931 -46.55 -31.03 2.12
N PRO A 932 -47.41 -30.19 2.73
CA PRO A 932 -47.82 -28.92 2.16
C PRO A 932 -46.61 -28.02 1.86
N THR A 933 -46.34 -27.83 0.57
CA THR A 933 -45.11 -27.16 0.08
C THR A 933 -45.48 -25.98 -0.81
N GLU A 934 -44.93 -24.80 -0.50
CA GLU A 934 -44.91 -23.66 -1.41
C GLU A 934 -43.70 -23.76 -2.33
N VAL A 935 -43.91 -23.63 -3.65
CA VAL A 935 -42.83 -23.79 -4.64
C VAL A 935 -42.56 -22.45 -5.31
N ILE A 936 -41.30 -21.98 -5.22
CA ILE A 936 -40.77 -20.87 -6.01
C ILE A 936 -39.81 -21.45 -7.05
N ALA A 937 -40.10 -21.22 -8.33
CA ALA A 937 -39.35 -21.81 -9.45
C ALA A 937 -39.24 -20.84 -10.64
N GLY A 938 -38.25 -21.08 -11.49
CA GLY A 938 -38.06 -20.33 -12.74
C GLY A 938 -37.93 -18.81 -12.49
N PRO A 939 -38.64 -17.95 -13.24
CA PRO A 939 -38.53 -16.48 -13.11
C PRO A 939 -38.93 -15.90 -11.74
N ARG A 940 -39.54 -16.68 -10.85
CA ARG A 940 -39.85 -16.25 -9.48
C ARG A 940 -38.75 -16.58 -8.47
N ALA A 941 -37.85 -17.50 -8.81
CA ALA A 941 -36.74 -17.92 -7.95
C ALA A 941 -35.55 -16.98 -8.11
N THR A 942 -35.78 -15.67 -7.96
CA THR A 942 -34.74 -14.63 -8.02
C THR A 942 -34.15 -14.35 -6.63
N PHE A 943 -33.01 -13.67 -6.57
CA PHE A 943 -32.39 -13.21 -5.32
C PHE A 943 -33.41 -12.50 -4.41
N ALA A 944 -34.09 -11.48 -4.94
CA ALA A 944 -35.09 -10.72 -4.21
C ALA A 944 -36.30 -11.58 -3.81
N GLY A 945 -36.76 -12.47 -4.70
CA GLY A 945 -37.90 -13.35 -4.43
C GLY A 945 -37.62 -14.36 -3.32
N VAL A 946 -36.41 -14.94 -3.30
CA VAL A 946 -36.00 -15.87 -2.24
C VAL A 946 -35.85 -15.14 -0.91
N LEU A 947 -35.14 -14.00 -0.88
CA LEU A 947 -34.96 -13.22 0.35
C LEU A 947 -36.28 -12.75 0.97
N ALA A 948 -37.25 -12.37 0.14
CA ALA A 948 -38.58 -11.98 0.61
C ALA A 948 -39.38 -13.16 1.20
N ALA A 949 -39.15 -14.39 0.72
CA ALA A 949 -39.89 -15.57 1.15
C ALA A 949 -39.33 -16.21 2.44
N LEU A 950 -38.01 -16.15 2.67
CA LEU A 950 -37.36 -16.82 3.80
C LEU A 950 -37.96 -16.46 5.19
N PRO A 951 -38.26 -15.19 5.52
CA PRO A 951 -38.81 -14.84 6.84
C PRO A 951 -40.17 -15.47 7.16
N ALA A 952 -40.95 -15.83 6.15
CA ALA A 952 -42.29 -16.41 6.33
C ALA A 952 -42.31 -17.94 6.41
N HIS A 953 -41.16 -18.61 6.25
CA HIS A 953 -41.08 -20.05 6.09
C HIS A 953 -40.10 -20.68 7.10
N PRO A 954 -40.59 -21.45 8.09
CA PRO A 954 -39.72 -22.09 9.08
C PRO A 954 -38.93 -23.27 8.50
N TYR A 955 -39.38 -23.84 7.39
CA TYR A 955 -38.77 -24.98 6.73
C TYR A 955 -38.47 -24.64 5.28
N VAL A 956 -37.24 -24.88 4.84
CA VAL A 956 -36.80 -24.58 3.47
C VAL A 956 -36.06 -25.76 2.84
N HIS A 957 -36.31 -25.96 1.54
CA HIS A 957 -35.63 -26.95 0.72
C HIS A 957 -35.12 -26.28 -0.55
N PHE A 958 -33.81 -26.25 -0.72
CA PHE A 958 -33.16 -25.73 -1.94
C PHE A 958 -32.82 -26.90 -2.86
N ALA A 959 -33.39 -26.89 -4.05
CA ALA A 959 -33.12 -27.82 -5.13
C ALA A 959 -32.58 -27.02 -6.34
N CYS A 960 -31.30 -26.67 -6.25
CA CYS A 960 -30.57 -25.82 -7.20
C CYS A 960 -29.08 -26.19 -7.20
N HIS A 961 -28.29 -25.52 -8.03
CA HIS A 961 -26.82 -25.64 -7.93
C HIS A 961 -26.30 -24.88 -6.72
N GLY A 962 -25.29 -25.45 -6.08
CA GLY A 962 -24.39 -24.76 -5.16
C GLY A 962 -23.03 -24.65 -5.82
N VAL A 963 -22.37 -23.51 -5.66
CA VAL A 963 -21.01 -23.28 -6.12
C VAL A 963 -20.17 -22.96 -4.88
N SER A 964 -19.19 -23.81 -4.61
CA SER A 964 -18.13 -23.54 -3.64
C SER A 964 -17.07 -22.66 -4.28
N GLU A 965 -16.47 -21.77 -3.50
CA GLU A 965 -15.38 -20.88 -3.93
C GLU A 965 -14.27 -21.00 -2.86
N PRO A 966 -13.35 -21.96 -2.96
CA PRO A 966 -12.37 -22.21 -1.90
C PRO A 966 -11.44 -21.01 -1.61
N ASP A 967 -11.20 -20.17 -2.62
CA ASP A 967 -10.36 -18.97 -2.55
C ASP A 967 -11.14 -17.73 -2.04
N ASP A 968 -12.48 -17.73 -2.15
CA ASP A 968 -13.40 -16.75 -1.56
C ASP A 968 -14.61 -17.49 -0.95
N PRO A 969 -14.46 -18.13 0.23
CA PRO A 969 -15.51 -18.98 0.80
C PRO A 969 -16.80 -18.21 1.13
N SER A 970 -16.70 -16.91 1.40
CA SER A 970 -17.86 -16.03 1.59
C SER A 970 -18.60 -15.71 0.28
N GLY A 971 -17.92 -15.82 -0.87
CA GLY A 971 -18.47 -15.75 -2.22
C GLY A 971 -19.22 -17.01 -2.69
N ALA A 972 -19.12 -18.13 -1.96
CA ALA A 972 -19.88 -19.34 -2.23
C ALA A 972 -21.38 -19.05 -2.29
N ARG A 973 -22.08 -19.64 -3.25
CA ARG A 973 -23.43 -19.21 -3.64
C ARG A 973 -24.36 -20.33 -4.05
N LEU A 974 -25.66 -20.10 -3.85
CA LEU A 974 -26.74 -20.88 -4.46
C LEU A 974 -27.17 -20.20 -5.77
N LEU A 975 -27.25 -20.96 -6.86
CA LEU A 975 -27.63 -20.41 -8.16
C LEU A 975 -29.15 -20.24 -8.25
N VAL A 976 -29.59 -19.03 -7.93
CA VAL A 976 -30.94 -18.51 -8.21
C VAL A 976 -31.07 -18.09 -9.69
N HIS A 977 -32.29 -17.79 -10.14
CA HIS A 977 -32.58 -17.55 -11.56
C HIS A 977 -31.76 -16.40 -12.17
N ASP A 978 -31.55 -15.33 -11.41
CA ASP A 978 -30.84 -14.10 -11.78
C ASP A 978 -29.39 -14.04 -11.23
N HIS A 979 -28.79 -15.19 -10.88
CA HIS A 979 -27.49 -15.25 -10.20
C HIS A 979 -26.31 -14.61 -10.95
N GLN A 980 -26.40 -14.43 -12.27
CA GLN A 980 -25.35 -13.77 -13.06
C GLN A 980 -25.21 -12.29 -12.71
N GLU A 981 -26.31 -11.66 -12.28
CA GLU A 981 -26.34 -10.27 -11.84
C GLU A 981 -26.46 -10.17 -10.31
N HIS A 982 -27.25 -11.04 -9.68
CA HIS A 982 -27.57 -11.01 -8.26
C HIS A 982 -27.42 -12.40 -7.61
N PRO A 983 -26.19 -12.84 -7.26
CA PRO A 983 -25.97 -14.15 -6.64
C PRO A 983 -26.41 -14.20 -5.16
N LEU A 984 -27.03 -15.31 -4.75
CA LEU A 984 -27.35 -15.57 -3.34
C LEU A 984 -26.14 -16.22 -2.64
N THR A 985 -25.30 -15.39 -2.02
CA THR A 985 -24.02 -15.79 -1.43
C THR A 985 -24.12 -16.10 0.07
N VAL A 986 -23.08 -16.73 0.63
CA VAL A 986 -22.88 -16.89 2.08
C VAL A 986 -22.91 -15.55 2.81
N ARG A 987 -22.32 -14.48 2.24
CA ARG A 987 -22.40 -13.10 2.78
C ARG A 987 -23.84 -12.62 2.96
N HIS A 988 -24.70 -12.85 1.96
CA HIS A 988 -26.10 -12.45 2.01
C HIS A 988 -26.88 -13.25 3.06
N LEU A 989 -26.71 -14.57 3.09
CA LEU A 989 -27.43 -15.45 4.00
C LEU A 989 -27.04 -15.22 5.47
N SER A 990 -25.76 -15.00 5.77
CA SER A 990 -25.27 -14.83 7.15
C SER A 990 -25.79 -13.56 7.81
N ARG A 991 -26.16 -12.54 7.02
CA ARG A 991 -26.75 -11.28 7.50
C ARG A 991 -28.23 -11.40 7.87
N LEU A 992 -28.90 -12.48 7.48
CA LEU A 992 -30.31 -12.70 7.80
C LEU A 992 -30.49 -13.02 9.29
N GLU A 993 -31.67 -12.63 9.80
CA GLU A 993 -32.15 -12.97 11.14
C GLU A 993 -33.55 -13.56 11.02
N LEU A 994 -33.64 -14.88 11.14
CA LEU A 994 -34.85 -15.67 10.92
C LEU A 994 -35.22 -16.39 12.22
N PRO A 995 -35.93 -15.73 13.16
CA PRO A 995 -36.22 -16.29 14.49
C PRO A 995 -37.12 -17.55 14.43
N ASP A 996 -37.97 -17.63 13.41
CA ASP A 996 -38.88 -18.75 13.19
C ASP A 996 -38.26 -19.87 12.32
N ALA A 997 -37.01 -19.74 11.87
CA ALA A 997 -36.35 -20.79 11.11
C ALA A 997 -36.14 -22.08 11.93
N ARG A 998 -36.35 -23.25 11.31
CA ARG A 998 -36.25 -24.57 11.96
C ARG A 998 -35.43 -25.59 11.19
N LEU A 999 -35.68 -25.75 9.89
CA LEU A 999 -34.96 -26.71 9.05
C LEU A 999 -34.60 -26.12 7.69
N ALA A 1000 -33.32 -26.20 7.32
CA ALA A 1000 -32.84 -25.94 5.97
C ALA A 1000 -32.28 -27.23 5.37
N VAL A 1001 -32.83 -27.69 4.24
CA VAL A 1001 -32.30 -28.82 3.46
C VAL A 1001 -31.74 -28.30 2.15
N LEU A 1002 -30.42 -28.37 2.01
CA LEU A 1002 -29.68 -27.90 0.85
C LEU A 1002 -29.37 -29.07 -0.08
N SER A 1003 -30.33 -29.43 -0.93
CA SER A 1003 -30.16 -30.40 -2.03
C SER A 1003 -29.45 -29.72 -3.21
N ALA A 1004 -28.25 -29.23 -2.91
CA ALA A 1004 -27.36 -28.52 -3.81
C ALA A 1004 -25.94 -29.02 -3.56
N CYS A 1005 -25.13 -29.04 -4.61
CA CYS A 1005 -23.76 -29.55 -4.56
C CYS A 1005 -22.86 -28.69 -3.66
N GLU A 1006 -21.97 -29.34 -2.90
CA GLU A 1006 -20.85 -28.71 -2.15
C GLU A 1006 -21.26 -27.67 -1.10
N THR A 1007 -22.48 -27.79 -0.56
CA THR A 1007 -23.03 -26.79 0.37
C THR A 1007 -22.43 -26.83 1.77
N ALA A 1008 -21.73 -27.90 2.12
CA ALA A 1008 -20.99 -28.06 3.38
C ALA A 1008 -19.47 -28.10 3.17
N ARG A 1009 -18.98 -27.76 1.96
CA ARG A 1009 -17.54 -27.67 1.66
C ARG A 1009 -17.03 -26.27 2.00
N GLY A 1010 -16.05 -26.20 2.91
CA GLY A 1010 -15.34 -24.96 3.25
C GLY A 1010 -14.02 -24.80 2.49
N SER A 1011 -13.30 -23.71 2.79
CA SER A 1011 -11.93 -23.47 2.32
C SER A 1011 -10.91 -24.30 3.12
N GLU A 1012 -9.84 -24.75 2.46
CA GLU A 1012 -8.72 -25.43 3.12
C GLU A 1012 -7.89 -24.44 3.97
N LEU A 1013 -7.75 -23.19 3.52
CA LEU A 1013 -7.00 -22.13 4.21
C LEU A 1013 -7.77 -21.55 5.41
N LEU A 1014 -9.11 -21.60 5.37
CA LEU A 1014 -10.01 -21.09 6.43
C LEU A 1014 -10.85 -22.20 7.06
N ALA A 1015 -10.32 -23.43 7.11
CA ALA A 1015 -11.05 -24.59 7.61
C ALA A 1015 -11.58 -24.42 9.05
N ASP A 1016 -10.80 -23.74 9.91
CA ASP A 1016 -11.19 -23.44 11.29
C ASP A 1016 -12.34 -22.42 11.41
N GLU A 1017 -12.63 -21.64 10.37
CA GLU A 1017 -13.78 -20.73 10.34
C GLU A 1017 -15.07 -21.40 9.87
N SER A 1018 -14.98 -22.57 9.20
CA SER A 1018 -16.13 -23.32 8.70
C SER A 1018 -17.11 -22.47 7.87
N ILE A 1019 -16.57 -21.60 7.01
CA ILE A 1019 -17.37 -20.72 6.13
C ILE A 1019 -17.85 -21.53 4.93
N HIS A 1020 -19.16 -21.83 4.90
CA HIS A 1020 -19.82 -22.51 3.80
C HIS A 1020 -21.34 -22.24 3.84
N ILE A 1021 -22.07 -22.62 2.78
CA ILE A 1021 -23.51 -22.32 2.66
C ILE A 1021 -24.30 -22.90 3.84
N THR A 1022 -24.01 -24.13 4.27
CA THR A 1022 -24.71 -24.79 5.40
C THR A 1022 -24.56 -24.02 6.73
N SER A 1023 -23.37 -23.50 7.05
CA SER A 1023 -23.15 -22.72 8.28
C SER A 1023 -23.79 -21.34 8.18
N ALA A 1024 -23.88 -20.75 6.97
CA ALA A 1024 -24.61 -19.50 6.75
C ALA A 1024 -26.10 -19.63 7.12
N PHE A 1025 -26.75 -20.76 6.81
CA PHE A 1025 -28.13 -21.02 7.24
C PHE A 1025 -28.24 -21.20 8.76
N GLN A 1026 -27.25 -21.82 9.42
CA GLN A 1026 -27.23 -21.89 10.88
C GLN A 1026 -27.17 -20.50 11.51
N ILE A 1027 -26.27 -19.65 11.01
CA ILE A 1027 -26.16 -18.25 11.43
C ILE A 1027 -27.48 -17.51 11.23
N ALA A 1028 -28.11 -17.70 10.06
CA ALA A 1028 -29.37 -17.05 9.72
C ALA A 1028 -30.52 -17.40 10.69
N GLY A 1029 -30.42 -18.54 11.39
CA GLY A 1029 -31.37 -18.93 12.44
C GLY A 1029 -31.85 -20.38 12.36
N TYR A 1030 -31.43 -21.16 11.36
CA TYR A 1030 -31.86 -22.55 11.21
C TYR A 1030 -31.11 -23.48 12.20
N PRO A 1031 -31.75 -24.01 13.26
CA PRO A 1031 -31.10 -24.91 14.21
C PRO A 1031 -30.70 -26.26 13.58
N HIS A 1032 -31.37 -26.67 12.50
CA HIS A 1032 -31.03 -27.85 11.72
C HIS A 1032 -30.74 -27.44 10.28
N ALA A 1033 -29.53 -27.73 9.81
CA ALA A 1033 -29.13 -27.53 8.43
C ALA A 1033 -28.56 -28.84 7.87
N ILE A 1034 -29.08 -29.29 6.72
CA ILE A 1034 -28.59 -30.48 6.01
C ILE A 1034 -27.95 -30.01 4.72
N GLY A 1035 -26.69 -30.39 4.51
CA GLY A 1035 -25.92 -30.05 3.33
C GLY A 1035 -25.11 -31.23 2.80
N THR A 1036 -24.29 -30.97 1.79
CA THR A 1036 -23.47 -31.99 1.13
C THR A 1036 -22.00 -31.59 1.08
N LEU A 1037 -21.10 -32.53 1.35
CA LEU A 1037 -19.65 -32.31 1.31
C LEU A 1037 -19.10 -32.24 -0.13
N TRP A 1038 -19.78 -32.88 -1.09
CA TRP A 1038 -19.43 -32.89 -2.52
C TRP A 1038 -20.68 -33.06 -3.40
N PRO A 1039 -20.57 -32.90 -4.74
CA PRO A 1039 -21.71 -33.05 -5.64
C PRO A 1039 -22.36 -34.44 -5.54
N VAL A 1040 -23.69 -34.48 -5.43
CA VAL A 1040 -24.48 -35.72 -5.28
C VAL A 1040 -25.24 -36.06 -6.55
N HIS A 1041 -25.35 -37.35 -6.82
CA HIS A 1041 -26.05 -37.88 -7.99
C HIS A 1041 -27.58 -37.74 -7.84
N ASP A 1042 -28.28 -37.33 -8.92
CA ASP A 1042 -29.74 -37.08 -8.94
C ASP A 1042 -30.58 -38.22 -8.31
N ALA A 1043 -30.24 -39.48 -8.60
CA ALA A 1043 -30.97 -40.64 -8.07
C ALA A 1043 -30.83 -40.79 -6.55
N VAL A 1044 -29.69 -40.39 -5.98
CA VAL A 1044 -29.44 -40.40 -4.54
C VAL A 1044 -30.21 -39.26 -3.90
N ALA A 1045 -30.13 -38.04 -4.45
CA ALA A 1045 -30.83 -36.87 -3.91
C ALA A 1045 -32.34 -37.13 -3.76
N VAL A 1046 -32.99 -37.70 -4.79
CA VAL A 1046 -34.41 -38.10 -4.73
C VAL A 1046 -34.68 -39.13 -3.63
N ARG A 1047 -33.80 -40.12 -3.46
CA ARG A 1047 -33.96 -41.15 -2.42
C ARG A 1047 -33.81 -40.57 -1.03
N VAL A 1048 -32.78 -39.75 -0.80
CA VAL A 1048 -32.52 -39.09 0.48
C VAL A 1048 -33.70 -38.19 0.83
N THR A 1049 -34.16 -37.33 -0.08
CA THR A 1049 -35.32 -36.45 0.15
C THR A 1049 -36.57 -37.24 0.53
N ARG A 1050 -36.90 -38.32 -0.19
CA ARG A 1050 -38.06 -39.16 0.14
C ARG A 1050 -37.95 -39.78 1.54
N THR A 1051 -36.81 -40.38 1.87
CA THR A 1051 -36.63 -41.09 3.16
C THR A 1051 -36.53 -40.10 4.33
N LEU A 1052 -35.82 -38.98 4.15
CA LEU A 1052 -35.66 -37.90 5.12
C LEU A 1052 -37.01 -37.30 5.52
N TYR A 1053 -37.76 -36.77 4.55
CA TYR A 1053 -39.06 -36.15 4.84
C TYR A 1053 -40.12 -37.18 5.23
N GLY A 1054 -40.03 -38.42 4.74
CA GLY A 1054 -40.88 -39.52 5.21
C GLY A 1054 -40.71 -39.79 6.71
N GLY A 1055 -39.47 -39.78 7.20
CA GLY A 1055 -39.16 -39.95 8.63
C GLY A 1055 -39.58 -38.76 9.50
N MET A 1056 -39.63 -37.55 8.94
CA MET A 1056 -40.03 -36.33 9.67
C MET A 1056 -41.50 -35.92 9.46
N ARG A 1057 -42.25 -36.63 8.60
CA ARG A 1057 -43.58 -36.20 8.13
C ARG A 1057 -44.53 -35.90 9.27
N ASP A 1058 -44.61 -36.81 10.24
CA ASP A 1058 -45.58 -36.71 11.33
C ASP A 1058 -45.20 -35.56 12.29
N ALA A 1059 -43.89 -35.34 12.54
CA ALA A 1059 -43.40 -34.22 13.33
C ALA A 1059 -43.63 -32.86 12.63
N LEU A 1060 -43.38 -32.78 11.33
CA LEU A 1060 -43.64 -31.58 10.51
C LEU A 1060 -45.15 -31.27 10.44
N ALA A 1061 -46.00 -32.29 10.30
CA ALA A 1061 -47.45 -32.11 10.28
C ALA A 1061 -48.01 -31.68 11.65
N ALA A 1062 -47.44 -32.17 12.75
CA ALA A 1062 -47.85 -31.84 14.11
C ALA A 1062 -47.19 -30.55 14.65
N SER A 1063 -46.27 -29.93 13.90
CA SER A 1063 -45.40 -28.87 14.42
C SER A 1063 -44.74 -29.31 15.74
N ALA A 1064 -44.13 -30.49 15.76
CA ALA A 1064 -43.44 -31.06 16.92
C ALA A 1064 -41.91 -30.90 16.80
N GLU A 1065 -41.17 -31.30 17.84
CA GLU A 1065 -39.70 -31.33 17.80
C GLU A 1065 -39.21 -32.26 16.67
N LEU A 1066 -38.27 -31.77 15.87
CA LEU A 1066 -37.72 -32.49 14.72
C LEU A 1066 -36.45 -33.25 15.11
N ASP A 1067 -36.37 -34.52 14.72
CA ASP A 1067 -35.10 -35.27 14.74
C ASP A 1067 -34.54 -35.40 13.32
N ALA A 1068 -34.11 -34.25 12.77
CA ALA A 1068 -33.57 -34.18 11.41
C ALA A 1068 -32.30 -35.02 11.24
N ALA A 1069 -31.50 -35.17 12.28
CA ALA A 1069 -30.28 -35.95 12.25
C ALA A 1069 -30.55 -37.46 12.18
N LEU A 1070 -31.49 -37.98 12.98
CA LEU A 1070 -31.87 -39.39 12.91
C LEU A 1070 -32.54 -39.72 11.56
N ALA A 1071 -33.41 -38.84 11.07
CA ALA A 1071 -34.04 -39.02 9.75
C ALA A 1071 -33.00 -39.05 8.62
N LEU A 1072 -32.00 -38.16 8.66
CA LEU A 1072 -30.89 -38.18 7.70
C LEU A 1072 -30.05 -39.44 7.83
N HIS A 1073 -29.72 -39.85 9.05
CA HIS A 1073 -28.94 -41.05 9.33
C HIS A 1073 -29.60 -42.31 8.72
N HIS A 1074 -30.92 -42.47 8.89
CA HIS A 1074 -31.64 -43.56 8.24
C HIS A 1074 -31.63 -43.46 6.71
N ALA A 1075 -31.77 -42.26 6.14
CA ALA A 1075 -31.69 -42.04 4.69
C ALA A 1075 -30.31 -42.42 4.12
N VAL A 1076 -29.23 -42.05 4.81
CA VAL A 1076 -27.85 -42.39 4.42
C VAL A 1076 -27.61 -43.90 4.54
N ARG A 1077 -28.09 -44.56 5.59
CA ARG A 1077 -28.00 -46.02 5.74
C ARG A 1077 -28.74 -46.77 4.62
N GLU A 1078 -29.93 -46.29 4.24
CA GLU A 1078 -30.66 -46.85 3.10
C GLU A 1078 -29.87 -46.68 1.78
N CYS A 1079 -29.24 -45.52 1.58
CA CYS A 1079 -28.40 -45.28 0.40
C CYS A 1079 -27.16 -46.17 0.39
N ARG A 1080 -26.46 -46.33 1.52
CA ARG A 1080 -25.33 -47.25 1.63
C ARG A 1080 -25.75 -48.70 1.33
N ALA A 1081 -26.90 -49.14 1.82
CA ALA A 1081 -27.40 -50.49 1.54
C ALA A 1081 -27.72 -50.70 0.04
N ALA A 1082 -28.16 -49.64 -0.65
CA ALA A 1082 -28.42 -49.67 -2.08
C ALA A 1082 -27.13 -49.60 -2.93
N PHE A 1083 -26.08 -48.94 -2.44
CA PHE A 1083 -24.82 -48.68 -3.15
C PHE A 1083 -23.58 -48.99 -2.29
N PRO A 1084 -23.40 -50.23 -1.80
CA PRO A 1084 -22.38 -50.54 -0.78
C PRO A 1084 -20.95 -50.34 -1.25
N GLY A 1085 -20.68 -50.53 -2.55
CA GLY A 1085 -19.36 -50.36 -3.16
C GLY A 1085 -19.08 -48.96 -3.68
N SER A 1086 -19.97 -47.99 -3.47
CA SER A 1086 -19.83 -46.63 -4.04
C SER A 1086 -19.97 -45.54 -2.97
N PRO A 1087 -18.99 -45.37 -2.07
CA PRO A 1087 -19.03 -44.34 -1.01
C PRO A 1087 -19.32 -42.93 -1.50
N SER A 1088 -18.84 -42.56 -2.69
CA SER A 1088 -19.13 -41.26 -3.32
C SER A 1088 -20.63 -40.96 -3.44
N LEU A 1089 -21.48 -41.99 -3.52
CA LEU A 1089 -22.93 -41.84 -3.68
C LEU A 1089 -23.69 -41.64 -2.37
N TRP A 1090 -23.18 -42.06 -1.22
CA TRP A 1090 -23.97 -42.05 0.03
C TRP A 1090 -23.30 -41.30 1.19
N ALA A 1091 -21.98 -41.11 1.19
CA ALA A 1091 -21.25 -40.49 2.30
C ALA A 1091 -21.23 -38.95 2.27
N ALA A 1092 -21.93 -38.32 1.33
CA ALA A 1092 -21.87 -36.87 1.11
C ALA A 1092 -22.72 -36.05 2.09
N HIS A 1093 -23.83 -36.60 2.58
CA HIS A 1093 -24.85 -35.82 3.29
C HIS A 1093 -24.54 -35.68 4.77
N VAL A 1094 -24.53 -34.45 5.26
CA VAL A 1094 -24.23 -34.13 6.65
C VAL A 1094 -25.35 -33.32 7.28
N HIS A 1095 -25.65 -33.63 8.55
CA HIS A 1095 -26.49 -32.78 9.41
C HIS A 1095 -25.59 -31.90 10.27
N SER A 1096 -25.85 -30.60 10.27
CA SER A 1096 -25.19 -29.62 11.12
C SER A 1096 -26.20 -28.94 12.02
N GLY A 1097 -25.93 -28.89 13.33
CA GLY A 1097 -26.77 -28.15 14.29
C GLY A 1097 -27.24 -28.96 15.49
N ALA A 1098 -28.41 -28.62 16.01
CA ALA A 1098 -28.90 -28.95 17.36
C ALA A 1098 -28.95 -30.45 17.71
#